data_AF-B8MFX2-F1
#
_entry.id   AF-B8MFX2-F1
#
_cell.length_a   1.000
_cell.length_b   1.000
_cell.length_c   1.000
_cell.angle_alpha   90.00
_cell.angle_beta   90.00
_cell.angle_gamma   90.00
#
_symmetry.space_group_name_H-M   'P 1'
#
loop_
_entity.id
_entity.type
_entity.pdbx_description
1 polymer ?
#
loop_
_entity_poly.entity_id
_entity_poly.type
_entity_poly.pdbx_seq_one_letter_code
_entity_poly.pdbx_strand_id
1 'polypeptide(L)'
;MSQASLEGDHQAVKRATQVNIALGGLRHLRPEQMRQIYQACVTPIVDYASTVWHNPLKDKIHLRTLGTVQRTALIRILSAFKTASTAALEVEAYVLPTNLRLKQRAQIVAARLSTLPEDHPGHTVVTRAATRSNHIGSGPRFPLAETLRTMNLTRLQALETIDPTPPPPWQTPAFIEIDIEADHDKAKEKASARQKAAGITVFSDASGQQNVLGAAAVALDQNQHIIQHRKQSARELKARGIPLRLQWVPGHCGDPGNEAADRLAKEAVGLDKEHPFQHLLSREKGFIRNRIQEEWERGWKTSKNGGHLRRIDRNLPAVRTRRMYGSLPRNRAYLLTQLRTGHSWLATHGKLHGHREDDKCECGAIETVVHVLIHCPKLKTIRQELRKKIGTAFNNISDMLGGGSQGKQGKEGDMQGGSILGAVLDFAEASQRFQSRAPTKNRNQEVTDFEIMIRCPSQAVAVNEDGPPQRRRKIGEDIFPVDEITMDPEPRRIGNCEGHNLIELLHDMHEELRGFKEQLKKSEKEQKRQQRNIEEQRERIEESEYLLLAAYANELEWTAGKRGAESRYTRNVIIHGGDIKYAIRAIEFLEELGETTRVQNASEGFGITYGISIGKLRPIIATVPEEVVDLLNKRGILQKVWIWEDKFPKEKKEWIKDCDQVIKTWLHAGGKSYLEEEVKEKHFRLRQWMDDRVKDIKRRS
;
A
#
# COMPACT_ATOMS: atom_id res chain seq x y z
N MET A 1 -9.38 -17.16 -13.99
CA MET A 1 -9.14 -16.79 -12.57
C MET A 1 -8.69 -18.06 -11.87
N SER A 2 -7.49 -18.09 -11.30
CA SER A 2 -6.92 -19.29 -10.67
C SER A 2 -7.45 -19.45 -9.24
N GLN A 3 -7.62 -20.71 -8.79
CA GLN A 3 -7.96 -21.08 -7.40
C GLN A 3 -7.03 -20.42 -6.36
N ALA A 4 -5.78 -20.15 -6.72
CA ALA A 4 -4.80 -19.47 -5.87
C ALA A 4 -5.23 -18.05 -5.42
N SER A 5 -6.03 -17.32 -6.23
CA SER A 5 -6.51 -15.99 -5.82
C SER A 5 -7.62 -16.09 -4.76
N LEU A 6 -8.44 -17.15 -4.80
CA LEU A 6 -9.49 -17.40 -3.81
C LEU A 6 -8.90 -17.83 -2.45
N GLU A 7 -7.86 -18.67 -2.46
CA GLU A 7 -7.17 -19.11 -1.23
C GLU A 7 -6.43 -17.96 -0.52
N GLY A 8 -5.77 -17.09 -1.28
CA GLY A 8 -5.12 -15.88 -0.73
C GLY A 8 -6.12 -14.93 -0.05
N ASP A 9 -7.28 -14.74 -0.66
CA ASP A 9 -8.35 -13.88 -0.14
C ASP A 9 -8.97 -14.44 1.14
N HIS A 10 -9.20 -15.75 1.20
CA HIS A 10 -9.70 -16.41 2.42
C HIS A 10 -8.73 -16.25 3.60
N GLN A 11 -7.42 -16.36 3.35
CA GLN A 11 -6.41 -16.17 4.38
C GLN A 11 -6.30 -14.70 4.82
N ALA A 12 -6.41 -13.75 3.90
CA ALA A 12 -6.44 -12.32 4.22
C ALA A 12 -7.66 -11.95 5.08
N VAL A 13 -8.85 -12.46 4.73
CA VAL A 13 -10.08 -12.29 5.52
C VAL A 13 -9.91 -12.87 6.93
N LYS A 14 -9.35 -14.07 7.05
CA LYS A 14 -9.12 -14.72 8.36
C LYS A 14 -8.20 -13.88 9.24
N ARG A 15 -7.07 -13.42 8.70
CA ARG A 15 -6.12 -12.55 9.41
C ARG A 15 -6.76 -11.21 9.80
N ALA A 16 -7.44 -10.55 8.88
CA ALA A 16 -8.12 -9.29 9.15
C ALA A 16 -9.22 -9.45 10.22
N THR A 17 -9.92 -10.58 10.21
CA THR A 17 -10.91 -10.92 11.23
C THR A 17 -10.26 -11.13 12.60
N GLN A 18 -9.11 -11.80 12.68
CA GLN A 18 -8.35 -11.95 13.93
C GLN A 18 -7.90 -10.60 14.49
N VAL A 19 -7.38 -9.70 13.64
CA VAL A 19 -7.01 -8.34 14.05
C VAL A 19 -8.24 -7.57 14.55
N ASN A 20 -9.40 -7.72 13.90
CA ASN A 20 -10.65 -7.14 14.38
C ASN A 20 -11.12 -7.70 15.73
N ILE A 21 -10.86 -8.99 16.01
CA ILE A 21 -11.14 -9.58 17.32
C ILE A 21 -10.24 -8.93 18.37
N ALA A 22 -8.94 -8.80 18.10
CA ALA A 22 -7.98 -8.14 18.99
C ALA A 22 -8.35 -6.66 19.24
N LEU A 23 -8.80 -5.93 18.22
CA LEU A 23 -9.36 -4.58 18.35
C LEU A 23 -10.52 -4.51 19.37
N GLY A 24 -11.29 -5.59 19.52
CA GLY A 24 -12.36 -5.69 20.52
C GLY A 24 -11.85 -5.69 21.96
N GLY A 25 -10.61 -6.13 22.21
CA GLY A 25 -9.98 -6.10 23.53
C GLY A 25 -9.55 -4.69 23.97
N LEU A 26 -9.41 -3.76 23.03
CA LEU A 26 -8.99 -2.38 23.29
C LEU A 26 -10.19 -1.51 23.74
N ARG A 27 -10.78 -1.87 24.88
CA ARG A 27 -12.06 -1.31 25.35
C ARG A 27 -11.99 0.18 25.72
N HIS A 28 -10.81 0.71 26.04
CA HIS A 28 -10.64 2.10 26.52
C HIS A 28 -10.30 3.13 25.42
N LEU A 29 -10.06 2.69 24.19
CA LEU A 29 -9.67 3.61 23.11
C LEU A 29 -10.86 4.43 22.60
N ARG A 30 -10.57 5.69 22.25
CA ARG A 30 -11.53 6.62 21.64
C ARG A 30 -11.84 6.20 20.19
N PRO A 31 -13.00 6.57 19.63
CA PRO A 31 -13.36 6.22 18.25
C PRO A 31 -12.33 6.67 17.21
N GLU A 32 -11.65 7.80 17.41
CA GLU A 32 -10.57 8.24 16.52
C GLU A 32 -9.39 7.26 16.52
N GLN A 33 -8.90 6.88 17.71
CA GLN A 33 -7.80 5.93 17.85
C GLN A 33 -8.17 4.57 17.26
N MET A 34 -9.38 4.08 17.53
CA MET A 34 -9.89 2.83 16.97
C MET A 34 -9.95 2.86 15.44
N ARG A 35 -10.38 4.00 14.86
CA ARG A 35 -10.42 4.20 13.41
C ARG A 35 -9.02 4.21 12.80
N GLN A 36 -8.06 4.86 13.47
CA GLN A 36 -6.67 4.90 13.06
C GLN A 36 -6.06 3.48 13.05
N ILE A 37 -6.28 2.68 14.10
CA ILE A 37 -5.77 1.30 14.14
C ILE A 37 -6.45 0.44 13.06
N TYR A 38 -7.75 0.60 12.81
CA TYR A 38 -8.41 -0.07 11.69
C TYR A 38 -7.76 0.28 10.33
N GLN A 39 -7.47 1.55 10.10
CA GLN A 39 -6.81 2.03 8.87
C GLN A 39 -5.35 1.56 8.76
N ALA A 40 -4.64 1.42 9.88
CA ALA A 40 -3.24 1.01 9.90
C ALA A 40 -3.03 -0.50 9.87
N CYS A 41 -3.91 -1.29 10.50
CA CYS A 41 -3.69 -2.72 10.72
C CYS A 41 -4.63 -3.62 9.92
N VAL A 42 -5.88 -3.23 9.70
CA VAL A 42 -6.88 -4.08 9.04
C VAL A 42 -6.96 -3.77 7.55
N THR A 43 -7.01 -2.48 7.21
CA THR A 43 -7.10 -2.00 5.82
C THR A 43 -5.96 -2.53 4.93
N PRO A 44 -4.68 -2.52 5.34
CA PRO A 44 -3.60 -3.03 4.48
C PRO A 44 -3.65 -4.53 4.22
N ILE A 45 -4.17 -5.32 5.18
CA ILE A 45 -4.35 -6.77 5.02
C ILE A 45 -5.44 -7.03 3.99
N VAL A 46 -6.58 -6.35 4.12
CA VAL A 46 -7.75 -6.52 3.25
C VAL A 46 -7.52 -5.98 1.84
N ASP A 47 -6.79 -4.88 1.71
CA ASP A 47 -6.56 -4.20 0.43
C ASP A 47 -5.28 -4.67 -0.27
N TYR A 48 -4.60 -5.67 0.32
CA TYR A 48 -3.39 -6.22 -0.25
C TYR A 48 -3.66 -6.80 -1.65
N ALA A 49 -2.78 -6.45 -2.59
CA ALA A 49 -2.89 -6.83 -4.00
C ALA A 49 -4.26 -6.54 -4.65
N SER A 50 -5.10 -5.68 -4.07
CA SER A 50 -6.46 -5.44 -4.59
C SER A 50 -6.47 -4.96 -6.03
N THR A 51 -5.43 -4.26 -6.48
CA THR A 51 -5.29 -3.80 -7.86
C THR A 51 -5.08 -4.94 -8.87
N VAL A 52 -4.74 -6.14 -8.40
CA VAL A 52 -4.49 -7.33 -9.22
C VAL A 52 -5.74 -8.19 -9.36
N TRP A 53 -6.56 -8.31 -8.32
CA TRP A 53 -7.73 -9.18 -8.30
C TRP A 53 -9.08 -8.43 -8.36
N HIS A 54 -9.16 -7.20 -7.85
CA HIS A 54 -10.43 -6.47 -7.76
C HIS A 54 -10.90 -5.97 -9.11
N ASN A 55 -12.07 -6.46 -9.54
CA ASN A 55 -12.80 -5.94 -10.68
C ASN A 55 -13.91 -4.96 -10.23
N PRO A 56 -13.78 -3.64 -10.53
CA PRO A 56 -14.74 -2.63 -10.08
C PRO A 56 -16.13 -2.78 -10.72
N LEU A 57 -16.28 -3.58 -11.78
CA LEU A 57 -17.55 -3.75 -12.49
C LEU A 57 -18.28 -5.07 -12.17
N LYS A 58 -17.59 -6.07 -11.62
CA LYS A 58 -18.13 -7.45 -11.52
C LYS A 58 -18.08 -8.08 -10.13
N ASP A 59 -17.16 -7.67 -9.24
CA ASP A 59 -16.89 -8.41 -8.00
C ASP A 59 -17.96 -8.22 -6.93
N LYS A 60 -19.00 -9.08 -6.92
CA LYS A 60 -20.03 -9.03 -5.86
C LYS A 60 -19.70 -9.91 -4.65
N ILE A 61 -19.00 -11.03 -4.84
CA ILE A 61 -18.79 -12.04 -3.78
C ILE A 61 -17.69 -11.60 -2.81
N HIS A 62 -16.48 -11.28 -3.32
CA HIS A 62 -15.36 -10.80 -2.50
C HIS A 62 -15.75 -9.55 -1.69
N LEU A 63 -16.46 -8.61 -2.31
CA LEU A 63 -16.94 -7.40 -1.63
C LEU A 63 -17.89 -7.69 -0.46
N ARG A 64 -18.71 -8.74 -0.51
CA ARG A 64 -19.57 -9.13 0.62
C ARG A 64 -18.72 -9.60 1.81
N THR A 65 -17.75 -10.47 1.56
CA THR A 65 -16.87 -10.99 2.62
C THR A 65 -16.03 -9.88 3.25
N LEU A 66 -15.42 -9.01 2.44
CA LEU A 66 -14.65 -7.87 2.94
C LEU A 66 -15.56 -6.84 3.66
N GLY A 67 -16.79 -6.66 3.18
CA GLY A 67 -17.80 -5.83 3.84
C GLY A 67 -18.16 -6.33 5.23
N THR A 68 -18.18 -7.65 5.46
CA THR A 68 -18.37 -8.23 6.80
C THR A 68 -17.23 -7.88 7.75
N VAL A 69 -15.98 -7.94 7.27
CA VAL A 69 -14.79 -7.54 8.04
C VAL A 69 -14.87 -6.04 8.40
N GLN A 70 -15.18 -5.18 7.43
CA GLN A 70 -15.35 -3.74 7.68
C GLN A 70 -16.49 -3.47 8.67
N ARG A 71 -17.66 -4.08 8.48
CA ARG A 71 -18.82 -3.94 9.39
C ARG A 71 -18.46 -4.27 10.84
N THR A 72 -17.70 -5.34 11.03
CA THR A 72 -17.26 -5.82 12.35
C THR A 72 -16.34 -4.80 13.04
N ALA A 73 -15.49 -4.12 12.29
CA ALA A 73 -14.66 -3.03 12.78
C ALA A 73 -15.48 -1.77 13.09
N LEU A 74 -16.40 -1.38 12.21
CA LEU A 74 -17.23 -0.19 12.38
C LEU A 74 -18.13 -0.27 13.62
N ILE A 75 -18.71 -1.44 13.88
CA ILE A 75 -19.47 -1.71 15.11
C ILE A 75 -18.59 -1.46 16.34
N ARG A 76 -17.31 -1.86 16.32
CA ARG A 76 -16.37 -1.64 17.45
C ARG A 76 -15.95 -0.18 17.58
N ILE A 77 -15.69 0.51 16.47
CA ILE A 77 -15.29 1.93 16.45
C ILE A 77 -16.37 2.81 17.07
N LEU A 78 -17.63 2.58 16.69
CA LEU A 78 -18.78 3.36 17.16
C LEU A 78 -19.44 2.76 18.41
N SER A 79 -19.02 1.57 18.83
CA SER A 79 -19.74 0.74 19.82
C SER A 79 -21.21 0.54 19.45
N ALA A 80 -21.54 0.46 18.17
CA ALA A 80 -22.91 0.46 17.66
C ALA A 80 -23.65 -0.87 17.92
N PHE A 81 -24.99 -0.82 17.84
CA PHE A 81 -25.81 -2.03 17.83
C PHE A 81 -25.56 -2.87 16.57
N LYS A 82 -25.59 -4.21 16.72
CA LYS A 82 -25.46 -5.16 15.60
C LYS A 82 -26.57 -5.02 14.55
N THR A 83 -27.70 -4.42 14.90
CA THR A 83 -28.85 -4.13 14.03
C THR A 83 -28.63 -2.88 13.16
N ALA A 84 -27.66 -2.01 13.49
CA ALA A 84 -27.41 -0.80 12.72
C ALA A 84 -26.87 -1.13 11.31
N SER A 85 -27.44 -0.54 10.27
CA SER A 85 -27.05 -0.86 8.88
C SER A 85 -25.60 -0.48 8.57
N THR A 86 -24.90 -1.25 7.73
CA THR A 86 -23.48 -0.98 7.39
C THR A 86 -23.31 0.40 6.78
N ALA A 87 -24.22 0.80 5.88
CA ALA A 87 -24.21 2.13 5.27
C ALA A 87 -24.27 3.26 6.30
N ALA A 88 -25.09 3.12 7.36
CA ALA A 88 -25.15 4.12 8.42
C ALA A 88 -23.85 4.15 9.23
N LEU A 89 -23.27 2.98 9.53
CA LEU A 89 -22.01 2.88 10.26
C LEU A 89 -20.82 3.49 9.48
N GLU A 90 -20.75 3.27 8.17
CA GLU A 90 -19.72 3.84 7.28
C GLU A 90 -19.75 5.36 7.30
N VAL A 91 -20.95 5.93 7.23
CA VAL A 91 -21.19 7.37 7.23
C VAL A 91 -20.89 8.01 8.59
N GLU A 92 -21.37 7.41 9.69
CA GLU A 92 -21.12 7.91 11.05
C GLU A 92 -19.65 7.80 11.43
N ALA A 93 -18.98 6.71 11.04
CA ALA A 93 -17.56 6.55 11.23
C ALA A 93 -16.71 7.33 10.21
N TYR A 94 -17.31 7.97 9.20
CA TYR A 94 -16.57 8.57 8.10
C TYR A 94 -15.49 7.62 7.52
N VAL A 95 -15.88 6.36 7.29
CA VAL A 95 -15.03 5.33 6.69
C VAL A 95 -15.63 4.98 5.33
N LEU A 96 -14.80 5.10 4.29
CA LEU A 96 -15.23 4.85 2.92
C LEU A 96 -15.71 3.39 2.76
N PRO A 97 -16.84 3.14 2.08
CA PRO A 97 -17.30 1.78 1.78
C PRO A 97 -16.23 0.96 1.07
N THR A 98 -16.14 -0.33 1.38
CA THR A 98 -15.06 -1.21 0.88
C THR A 98 -14.93 -1.17 -0.65
N ASN A 99 -16.05 -1.22 -1.36
CA ASN A 99 -16.08 -1.16 -2.83
C ASN A 99 -15.52 0.15 -3.38
N LEU A 100 -15.85 1.29 -2.76
CA LEU A 100 -15.35 2.60 -3.17
C LEU A 100 -13.88 2.78 -2.81
N ARG A 101 -13.44 2.25 -1.68
CA ARG A 101 -12.03 2.25 -1.25
C ARG A 101 -11.14 1.46 -2.20
N LEU A 102 -11.56 0.25 -2.60
CA LEU A 102 -10.81 -0.57 -3.56
C LEU A 102 -10.82 0.06 -4.96
N LYS A 103 -11.96 0.62 -5.40
CA LYS A 103 -12.07 1.36 -6.66
C LYS A 103 -11.13 2.57 -6.68
N GLN A 104 -11.14 3.39 -5.63
CA GLN A 104 -10.24 4.55 -5.49
C GLN A 104 -8.77 4.12 -5.58
N ARG A 105 -8.40 3.04 -4.87
CA ARG A 105 -7.04 2.49 -4.90
C ARG A 105 -6.64 2.03 -6.31
N ALA A 106 -7.51 1.31 -6.99
CA ALA A 106 -7.28 0.86 -8.37
C ALA A 106 -7.09 2.04 -9.33
N GLN A 107 -7.95 3.05 -9.25
CA GLN A 107 -7.86 4.25 -10.09
C GLN A 107 -6.57 5.06 -9.82
N ILE A 108 -6.15 5.20 -8.55
CA ILE A 108 -4.89 5.87 -8.21
C ILE A 108 -3.68 5.10 -8.76
N VAL A 109 -3.70 3.77 -8.70
CA VAL A 109 -2.62 2.95 -9.26
C VAL A 109 -2.60 3.06 -10.79
N ALA A 110 -3.76 3.01 -11.45
CA ALA A 110 -3.83 3.23 -12.89
C ALA A 110 -3.26 4.60 -13.29
N ALA A 111 -3.64 5.67 -12.58
CA ALA A 111 -3.10 7.01 -12.83
C ALA A 111 -1.58 7.07 -12.61
N ARG A 112 -1.03 6.38 -11.59
CA ARG A 112 0.43 6.29 -11.37
C ARG A 112 1.14 5.55 -12.49
N LEU A 113 0.55 4.47 -13.00
CA LEU A 113 1.16 3.72 -14.10
C LEU A 113 1.13 4.53 -15.41
N SER A 114 0.13 5.40 -15.59
CA SER A 114 0.05 6.33 -16.73
C SER A 114 1.11 7.43 -16.72
N THR A 115 1.78 7.71 -15.60
CA THR A 115 2.89 8.67 -15.56
C THR A 115 4.24 8.06 -15.94
N LEU A 116 4.32 6.76 -16.22
CA LEU A 116 5.59 6.10 -16.52
C LEU A 116 6.12 6.52 -17.90
N PRO A 117 7.45 6.71 -18.05
CA PRO A 117 8.11 6.95 -19.34
C PRO A 117 7.79 5.86 -20.39
N GLU A 118 7.85 6.20 -21.68
CA GLU A 118 7.52 5.27 -22.77
C GLU A 118 8.44 4.04 -22.85
N ASP A 119 9.71 4.22 -22.45
CA ASP A 119 10.74 3.19 -22.37
C ASP A 119 10.56 2.25 -21.17
N HIS A 120 9.74 2.61 -20.18
CA HIS A 120 9.49 1.78 -19.01
C HIS A 120 8.61 0.56 -19.37
N PRO A 121 8.94 -0.67 -18.94
CA PRO A 121 8.18 -1.88 -19.32
C PRO A 121 6.70 -1.81 -18.90
N GLY A 122 6.40 -1.14 -17.79
CA GLY A 122 5.03 -0.90 -17.32
C GLY A 122 4.18 -0.03 -18.26
N HIS A 123 4.79 0.84 -19.08
CA HIS A 123 4.07 1.66 -20.05
C HIS A 123 3.35 0.77 -21.09
N THR A 124 4.03 -0.26 -21.58
CA THR A 124 3.44 -1.24 -22.51
C THR A 124 2.22 -1.96 -21.92
N VAL A 125 2.23 -2.24 -20.61
CA VAL A 125 1.12 -2.89 -19.90
C VAL A 125 -0.10 -1.96 -19.83
N VAL A 126 0.12 -0.68 -19.52
CA VAL A 126 -0.96 0.32 -19.46
C VAL A 126 -1.56 0.54 -20.83
N THR A 127 -0.73 0.72 -21.87
CA THR A 127 -1.20 0.92 -23.24
C THR A 127 -2.02 -0.27 -23.72
N ARG A 128 -1.55 -1.50 -23.49
CA ARG A 128 -2.33 -2.73 -23.78
C ARG A 128 -3.65 -2.76 -23.01
N ALA A 129 -3.66 -2.37 -21.74
CA ALA A 129 -4.87 -2.34 -20.93
C ALA A 129 -5.87 -1.28 -21.42
N ALA A 130 -5.39 -0.10 -21.84
CA ALA A 130 -6.20 0.98 -22.40
C ALA A 130 -6.80 0.61 -23.77
N THR A 131 -6.02 -0.03 -24.64
CA THR A 131 -6.56 -0.54 -25.92
C THR A 131 -7.65 -1.58 -25.66
N ARG A 132 -7.44 -2.49 -24.71
CA ARG A 132 -8.42 -3.52 -24.35
C ARG A 132 -9.65 -2.97 -23.62
N SER A 133 -9.55 -1.84 -22.91
CA SER A 133 -10.71 -1.24 -22.23
C SER A 133 -11.79 -0.79 -23.22
N ASN A 134 -11.39 -0.38 -24.43
CA ASN A 134 -12.28 0.07 -25.49
C ASN A 134 -12.93 -1.07 -26.28
N HIS A 135 -12.44 -2.31 -26.16
CA HIS A 135 -13.03 -3.44 -26.87
C HIS A 135 -14.39 -3.81 -26.30
N ILE A 136 -15.43 -3.78 -27.13
CA ILE A 136 -16.79 -4.23 -26.81
C ILE A 136 -16.83 -5.75 -27.10
N GLY A 137 -16.64 -6.58 -26.07
CA GLY A 137 -16.59 -8.05 -26.23
C GLY A 137 -16.46 -8.81 -24.91
N SER A 138 -16.74 -10.11 -24.92
CA SER A 138 -16.83 -11.02 -23.75
C SER A 138 -15.52 -11.69 -23.31
N GLY A 139 -14.39 -11.35 -23.93
CA GLY A 139 -13.09 -11.96 -23.60
C GLY A 139 -12.62 -11.72 -22.16
N PRO A 140 -11.72 -12.56 -21.62
CA PRO A 140 -11.15 -12.39 -20.29
C PRO A 140 -10.39 -11.06 -20.20
N ARG A 141 -10.89 -10.15 -19.34
CA ARG A 141 -10.32 -8.83 -19.12
C ARG A 141 -9.53 -8.77 -17.83
N PHE A 142 -8.38 -8.13 -17.89
CA PHE A 142 -7.52 -7.87 -16.74
C PHE A 142 -8.13 -6.76 -15.85
N PRO A 143 -8.01 -6.83 -14.52
CA PRO A 143 -8.57 -5.82 -13.62
C PRO A 143 -8.13 -4.38 -13.89
N LEU A 144 -6.90 -4.18 -14.38
CA LEU A 144 -6.44 -2.86 -14.82
C LEU A 144 -7.26 -2.31 -16.00
N ALA A 145 -7.60 -3.14 -16.99
CA ALA A 145 -8.40 -2.70 -18.14
C ALA A 145 -9.84 -2.34 -17.72
N GLU A 146 -10.43 -3.10 -16.79
CA GLU A 146 -11.76 -2.79 -16.24
C GLU A 146 -11.73 -1.51 -15.38
N THR A 147 -10.63 -1.26 -14.67
CA THR A 147 -10.41 -0.01 -13.95
C THR A 147 -10.34 1.18 -14.90
N LEU A 148 -9.59 1.06 -16.00
CA LEU A 148 -9.47 2.12 -17.00
C LEU A 148 -10.81 2.47 -17.66
N ARG A 149 -11.76 1.52 -17.79
CA ARG A 149 -13.14 1.81 -18.25
C ARG A 149 -13.93 2.74 -17.31
N THR A 150 -13.54 2.81 -16.04
CA THR A 150 -14.17 3.70 -15.06
C THR A 150 -13.53 5.09 -15.01
N MET A 151 -12.48 5.32 -15.82
CA MET A 151 -11.68 6.54 -15.85
C MET A 151 -11.79 7.22 -17.21
N ASN A 152 -11.37 8.49 -17.27
CA ASN A 152 -11.29 9.22 -18.53
C ASN A 152 -9.87 9.07 -19.09
N LEU A 153 -9.72 8.34 -20.20
CA LEU A 153 -8.42 8.05 -20.81
C LEU A 153 -7.71 9.32 -21.32
N THR A 154 -8.44 10.30 -21.85
CA THR A 154 -7.88 11.57 -22.32
C THR A 154 -7.21 12.34 -21.19
N ARG A 155 -7.82 12.34 -20.00
CA ARG A 155 -7.20 12.95 -18.80
C ARG A 155 -5.93 12.23 -18.37
N LEU A 156 -5.89 10.90 -18.52
CA LEU A 156 -4.71 10.10 -18.17
C LEU A 156 -3.56 10.31 -19.16
N GLN A 157 -3.86 10.48 -20.45
CA GLN A 157 -2.86 10.79 -21.48
C GLN A 157 -2.25 12.19 -21.32
N ALA A 158 -3.00 13.13 -20.74
CA ALA A 158 -2.53 14.48 -20.45
C ALA A 158 -1.69 14.60 -19.17
N LEU A 159 -1.40 13.48 -18.48
CA LEU A 159 -0.63 13.49 -17.24
C LEU A 159 0.85 13.75 -17.48
N GLU A 160 1.50 14.28 -16.44
CA GLU A 160 2.96 14.42 -16.40
C GLU A 160 3.68 13.05 -16.47
N THR A 161 4.86 13.03 -17.08
CA THR A 161 5.78 11.88 -17.01
C THR A 161 6.65 11.97 -15.75
N ILE A 162 6.66 10.91 -14.95
CA ILE A 162 7.47 10.76 -13.74
C ILE A 162 8.43 9.59 -13.97
N ASP A 163 9.71 9.92 -14.12
CA ASP A 163 10.79 8.94 -14.18
C ASP A 163 10.93 8.23 -12.81
N PRO A 164 10.70 6.90 -12.75
CA PRO A 164 10.83 6.15 -11.50
C PRO A 164 12.28 5.85 -11.13
N THR A 165 13.26 6.12 -12.01
CA THR A 165 14.66 5.85 -11.71
C THR A 165 15.15 6.75 -10.57
N PRO A 166 15.76 6.17 -9.52
CA PRO A 166 16.35 6.99 -8.48
C PRO A 166 17.51 7.80 -9.08
N PRO A 167 17.68 9.08 -8.69
CA PRO A 167 18.85 9.83 -9.10
C PRO A 167 20.12 9.09 -8.62
N PRO A 168 21.20 9.06 -9.42
CA PRO A 168 22.41 8.38 -9.03
C PRO A 168 23.02 9.03 -7.77
N PRO A 169 23.62 8.25 -6.85
CA PRO A 169 24.10 8.77 -5.57
C PRO A 169 25.24 9.81 -5.72
N TRP A 170 25.97 9.77 -6.83
CA TRP A 170 27.01 10.76 -7.17
C TRP A 170 26.45 12.03 -7.83
N GLN A 171 25.14 12.14 -8.04
CA GLN A 171 24.53 13.37 -8.52
C GLN A 171 24.67 14.45 -7.45
N THR A 172 25.46 15.49 -7.75
CA THR A 172 25.57 16.62 -6.83
C THR A 172 24.21 17.33 -6.70
N PRO A 173 23.76 17.65 -5.48
CA PRO A 173 22.49 18.34 -5.27
C PRO A 173 22.50 19.71 -5.96
N ALA A 174 21.32 20.14 -6.43
CA ALA A 174 21.18 21.41 -7.13
C ALA A 174 21.31 22.61 -6.17
N PHE A 175 20.91 22.43 -4.90
CA PHE A 175 21.11 23.40 -3.83
C PHE A 175 22.38 23.07 -3.06
N ILE A 176 23.17 24.09 -2.75
CA ILE A 176 24.39 23.97 -1.95
C ILE A 176 24.03 23.78 -0.48
N GLU A 177 22.92 24.40 -0.05
CA GLU A 177 22.47 24.39 1.32
C GLU A 177 20.94 24.36 1.36
N ILE A 178 20.41 23.53 2.25
CA ILE A 178 18.99 23.41 2.56
C ILE A 178 18.85 23.59 4.08
N ASP A 179 18.27 24.71 4.49
CA ASP A 179 18.02 25.00 5.91
C ASP A 179 16.53 24.77 6.22
N ILE A 180 16.26 23.82 7.12
CA ILE A 180 14.93 23.50 7.61
C ILE A 180 14.94 23.71 9.12
N GLU A 181 14.30 24.79 9.56
CA GLU A 181 14.15 25.08 10.98
C GLU A 181 12.74 24.66 11.43
N ALA A 182 12.68 23.83 12.48
CA ALA A 182 11.40 23.28 12.95
C ALA A 182 10.57 24.30 13.74
N ASP A 183 11.26 25.26 14.36
CA ASP A 183 10.64 26.35 15.10
C ASP A 183 10.26 27.50 14.16
N HIS A 184 8.99 27.88 14.16
CA HIS A 184 8.46 28.88 13.23
C HIS A 184 9.08 30.27 13.41
N ASP A 185 9.39 30.67 14.65
CA ASP A 185 9.90 32.01 14.93
C ASP A 185 11.40 32.08 14.58
N LYS A 186 12.16 31.03 14.90
CA LYS A 186 13.56 30.91 14.45
C LYS A 186 13.67 30.80 12.94
N ALA A 187 12.74 30.12 12.28
CA ALA A 187 12.71 30.04 10.81
C ALA A 187 12.54 31.43 10.16
N LYS A 188 11.69 32.28 10.73
CA LYS A 188 11.50 33.67 10.28
C LYS A 188 12.73 34.54 10.48
N GLU A 189 13.35 34.47 11.65
CA GLU A 189 14.57 35.21 11.96
C GLU A 189 15.70 34.81 11.00
N LYS A 190 15.90 33.50 10.79
CA LYS A 190 16.86 32.97 9.84
C LYS A 190 16.57 33.41 8.41
N ALA A 191 15.32 33.36 7.96
CA ALA A 191 14.92 33.81 6.63
C ALA A 191 15.22 35.30 6.41
N SER A 192 14.92 36.14 7.41
CA SER A 192 15.19 37.59 7.39
C SER A 192 16.69 37.90 7.38
N ALA A 193 17.48 37.15 8.15
CA ALA A 193 18.94 37.24 8.12
C ALA A 193 19.51 36.79 6.77
N ARG A 194 18.93 35.74 6.16
CA ARG A 194 19.37 35.17 4.87
C ARG A 194 19.03 36.05 3.67
N GLN A 195 17.95 36.83 3.71
CA GLN A 195 17.61 37.81 2.65
C GLN A 195 18.74 38.82 2.41
N LYS A 196 19.55 39.11 3.44
CA LYS A 196 20.66 40.06 3.38
C LYS A 196 21.98 39.46 2.87
N ALA A 197 22.03 38.14 2.62
CA ALA A 197 23.24 37.45 2.22
C ALA A 197 23.41 37.40 0.69
N ALA A 198 24.65 37.53 0.19
CA ALA A 198 24.96 37.46 -1.24
C ALA A 198 24.72 36.05 -1.84
N GLY A 199 23.93 35.96 -2.91
CA GLY A 199 23.55 34.71 -3.61
C GLY A 199 22.04 34.61 -3.88
N ILE A 200 21.59 33.58 -4.61
CA ILE A 200 20.14 33.37 -4.85
C ILE A 200 19.61 32.42 -3.77
N THR A 201 18.71 32.94 -2.93
CA THR A 201 17.99 32.15 -1.92
C THR A 201 16.55 31.96 -2.37
N VAL A 202 16.14 30.70 -2.49
CA VAL A 202 14.75 30.31 -2.76
C VAL A 202 14.07 30.07 -1.42
N PHE A 203 12.96 30.75 -1.16
CA PHE A 203 12.13 30.52 0.01
C PHE A 203 10.99 29.57 -0.35
N SER A 204 10.69 28.60 0.51
CA SER A 204 9.60 27.66 0.30
C SER A 204 8.91 27.29 1.60
N ASP A 205 7.58 27.23 1.58
CA ASP A 205 6.75 26.74 2.68
C ASP A 205 6.41 25.25 2.59
N ALA A 206 6.99 24.55 1.61
CA ALA A 206 6.77 23.14 1.40
C ALA A 206 7.12 22.32 2.65
N SER A 207 6.38 21.24 2.90
CA SER A 207 6.68 20.34 4.02
C SER A 207 8.06 19.71 3.85
N GLY A 208 8.91 19.85 4.87
CA GLY A 208 10.24 19.24 4.94
C GLY A 208 10.30 18.03 5.87
N GLN A 209 11.08 17.02 5.52
CA GLN A 209 11.50 15.94 6.43
C GLN A 209 12.97 15.57 6.15
N GLN A 210 13.77 15.35 7.19
CA GLN A 210 15.18 14.94 7.08
C GLN A 210 16.03 15.82 6.15
N ASN A 211 15.94 17.15 6.27
CA ASN A 211 16.64 18.12 5.39
C ASN A 211 16.28 18.04 3.89
N VAL A 212 15.14 17.42 3.56
CA VAL A 212 14.60 17.38 2.20
C VAL A 212 13.29 18.16 2.17
N LEU A 213 13.20 19.13 1.26
CA LEU A 213 12.00 19.93 0.99
C LEU A 213 11.38 19.51 -0.34
N GLY A 214 10.08 19.27 -0.35
CA GLY A 214 9.31 19.04 -1.57
C GLY A 214 8.96 20.34 -2.27
N ALA A 215 9.90 20.99 -2.95
CA ALA A 215 9.65 22.27 -3.65
C ALA A 215 9.61 22.10 -5.18
N ALA A 216 8.72 22.82 -5.85
CA ALA A 216 8.73 23.02 -7.30
C ALA A 216 9.08 24.49 -7.58
N ALA A 217 10.15 24.72 -8.36
CA ALA A 217 10.57 26.05 -8.79
C ALA A 217 10.50 26.14 -10.32
N VAL A 218 10.02 27.28 -10.83
CA VAL A 218 9.94 27.59 -12.26
C VAL A 218 10.79 28.82 -12.52
N ALA A 219 11.67 28.79 -13.52
CA ALA A 219 12.43 29.96 -13.95
C ALA A 219 11.73 30.61 -15.15
N LEU A 220 11.52 31.92 -15.04
CA LEU A 220 10.91 32.78 -16.06
C LEU A 220 12.00 33.64 -16.73
N ASP A 221 11.85 33.95 -18.01
CA ASP A 221 12.64 34.97 -18.69
C ASP A 221 12.17 36.39 -18.36
N GLN A 222 12.86 37.37 -18.95
CA GLN A 222 12.56 38.81 -18.81
C GLN A 222 11.16 39.18 -19.36
N ASN A 223 10.54 38.31 -20.15
CA ASN A 223 9.21 38.47 -20.72
C ASN A 223 8.15 37.60 -20.01
N GLN A 224 8.49 37.03 -18.84
CA GLN A 224 7.64 36.10 -18.08
C GLN A 224 7.31 34.77 -18.81
N HIS A 225 8.05 34.41 -19.86
CA HIS A 225 7.97 33.10 -20.48
C HIS A 225 8.84 32.09 -19.74
N ILE A 226 8.37 30.84 -19.69
CA ILE A 226 9.07 29.77 -18.97
C ILE A 226 10.17 29.22 -19.85
N ILE A 227 11.42 29.35 -19.40
CA ILE A 227 12.58 28.94 -20.21
C ILE A 227 12.84 27.43 -20.10
N GLN A 228 12.64 26.80 -18.92
CA GLN A 228 12.89 25.37 -18.73
C GLN A 228 12.08 24.70 -17.61
N HIS A 229 11.83 23.39 -17.77
CA HIS A 229 11.03 22.54 -16.88
C HIS A 229 11.93 21.70 -15.94
N ARG A 230 11.59 21.66 -14.64
CA ARG A 230 12.15 20.83 -13.52
C ARG A 230 13.64 20.43 -13.55
N LYS A 231 14.34 20.65 -12.41
CA LYS A 231 15.77 20.37 -12.16
C LYS A 231 16.75 21.12 -13.07
N GLN A 232 16.37 21.50 -14.30
CA GLN A 232 17.26 22.10 -15.27
C GLN A 232 17.62 23.55 -14.92
N SER A 233 16.68 24.41 -14.52
CA SER A 233 17.01 25.80 -14.12
C SER A 233 17.97 25.88 -12.92
N ALA A 234 17.80 25.01 -11.93
CA ALA A 234 18.72 24.95 -10.79
C ALA A 234 20.11 24.41 -11.20
N ARG A 235 20.15 23.45 -12.14
CA ARG A 235 21.40 22.96 -12.73
C ARG A 235 22.08 24.00 -13.62
N GLU A 236 21.33 24.80 -14.36
CA GLU A 236 21.85 25.87 -15.22
C GLU A 236 22.43 27.03 -14.42
N LEU A 237 21.73 27.48 -13.39
CA LEU A 237 22.24 28.49 -12.45
C LEU A 237 23.49 27.97 -11.74
N LYS A 238 23.51 26.68 -11.37
CA LYS A 238 24.72 26.02 -10.85
C LYS A 238 25.84 25.93 -11.89
N ALA A 239 25.54 25.61 -13.15
CA ALA A 239 26.52 25.56 -14.25
C ALA A 239 27.11 26.95 -14.55
N ARG A 240 26.35 28.01 -14.30
CA ARG A 240 26.82 29.42 -14.33
C ARG A 240 27.59 29.83 -13.06
N GLY A 241 27.81 28.92 -12.12
CA GLY A 241 28.53 29.18 -10.87
C GLY A 241 27.75 29.99 -9.84
N ILE A 242 26.43 30.16 -10.00
CA ILE A 242 25.62 30.94 -9.06
C ILE A 242 25.20 30.04 -7.89
N PRO A 243 25.58 30.37 -6.65
CA PRO A 243 25.20 29.56 -5.49
C PRO A 243 23.69 29.67 -5.23
N LEU A 244 23.03 28.52 -5.28
CA LEU A 244 21.60 28.36 -4.98
C LEU A 244 21.42 27.79 -3.57
N ARG A 245 20.61 28.46 -2.75
CA ARG A 245 20.23 28.04 -1.40
C ARG A 245 18.72 27.90 -1.30
N LEU A 246 18.26 26.96 -0.50
CA LEU A 246 16.85 26.75 -0.20
C LEU A 246 16.61 26.99 1.30
N GLN A 247 15.74 27.94 1.62
CA GLN A 247 15.35 28.27 2.99
C GLN A 247 13.88 27.93 3.19
N TRP A 248 13.58 27.11 4.20
CA TRP A 248 12.19 26.89 4.58
C TRP A 248 11.62 28.12 5.32
N VAL A 249 10.37 28.47 5.02
CA VAL A 249 9.59 29.49 5.73
C VAL A 249 8.24 28.93 6.16
N PRO A 250 7.74 29.25 7.36
CA PRO A 250 6.41 28.78 7.76
C PRO A 250 5.33 29.32 6.81
N GLY A 251 4.38 28.47 6.46
CA GLY A 251 3.18 28.86 5.71
C GLY A 251 2.22 29.68 6.59
N HIS A 252 1.46 30.59 5.98
CA HIS A 252 0.36 31.35 6.62
C HIS A 252 0.75 32.10 7.90
N CYS A 253 1.99 32.60 7.97
CA CYS A 253 2.55 33.21 9.16
C CYS A 253 2.76 34.73 9.05
N GLY A 254 2.16 35.42 8.08
CA GLY A 254 2.34 36.86 7.89
C GLY A 254 3.58 37.28 7.10
N ASP A 255 4.28 36.35 6.42
CA ASP A 255 5.43 36.72 5.57
C ASP A 255 4.95 37.33 4.25
N PRO A 256 5.24 38.61 3.94
CA PRO A 256 4.67 39.27 2.77
C PRO A 256 5.06 38.62 1.44
N GLY A 257 6.27 38.06 1.34
CA GLY A 257 6.75 37.41 0.13
C GLY A 257 6.07 36.06 -0.11
N ASN A 258 5.97 35.24 0.94
CA ASN A 258 5.29 33.94 0.89
C ASN A 258 3.78 34.11 0.66
N GLU A 259 3.14 35.06 1.35
CA GLU A 259 1.71 35.36 1.17
C GLU A 259 1.40 35.92 -0.22
N ALA A 260 2.27 36.78 -0.76
CA ALA A 260 2.13 37.26 -2.13
C ALA A 260 2.27 36.11 -3.15
N ALA A 261 3.23 35.20 -2.96
CA ALA A 261 3.41 34.03 -3.80
C ALA A 261 2.20 33.08 -3.75
N ASP A 262 1.70 32.76 -2.55
CA ASP A 262 0.51 31.91 -2.34
C ASP A 262 -0.76 32.57 -2.94
N ARG A 263 -0.93 33.89 -2.77
CA ARG A 263 -2.03 34.64 -3.40
C ARG A 263 -1.95 34.58 -4.93
N LEU A 264 -0.80 34.87 -5.52
CA LEU A 264 -0.60 34.82 -6.98
C LEU A 264 -0.84 33.41 -7.52
N ALA A 265 -0.37 32.38 -6.81
CA ALA A 265 -0.64 30.98 -7.16
C ALA A 265 -2.14 30.66 -7.12
N LYS A 266 -2.88 31.15 -6.12
CA LYS A 266 -4.34 31.01 -6.04
C LYS A 266 -5.08 31.77 -7.14
N GLU A 267 -4.65 32.98 -7.47
CA GLU A 267 -5.23 33.78 -8.56
C GLU A 267 -4.97 33.16 -9.94
N ALA A 268 -3.85 32.46 -10.11
CA ALA A 268 -3.54 31.71 -11.33
C ALA A 268 -4.46 30.48 -11.54
N VAL A 269 -5.11 29.98 -10.48
CA VAL A 269 -6.04 28.85 -10.53
C VAL A 269 -7.46 29.37 -10.83
N GLY A 270 -7.89 29.29 -12.10
CA GLY A 270 -9.24 29.63 -12.55
C GLY A 270 -9.84 28.56 -13.48
N LEU A 271 -11.17 28.52 -13.61
CA LEU A 271 -11.86 27.57 -14.50
C LEU A 271 -11.55 27.81 -15.99
N ASP A 272 -11.23 29.04 -16.36
CA ASP A 272 -11.08 29.49 -17.75
C ASP A 272 -9.61 29.79 -18.13
N LYS A 273 -8.65 29.44 -17.26
CA LYS A 273 -7.22 29.69 -17.51
C LYS A 273 -6.58 28.42 -18.06
N GLU A 274 -6.37 28.38 -19.38
CA GLU A 274 -5.57 27.34 -20.02
C GLU A 274 -4.08 27.62 -19.83
N HIS A 275 -3.33 26.59 -19.47
CA HIS A 275 -1.89 26.66 -19.34
C HIS A 275 -1.25 25.53 -20.16
N PRO A 276 -0.04 25.72 -20.71
CA PRO A 276 0.63 24.70 -21.52
C PRO A 276 1.13 23.50 -20.68
N PHE A 277 1.05 23.53 -19.35
CA PHE A 277 1.55 22.44 -18.51
C PHE A 277 0.72 21.16 -18.61
N GLN A 278 1.42 20.03 -18.59
CA GLN A 278 0.80 18.73 -18.36
C GLN A 278 0.10 18.68 -17.00
N HIS A 279 -0.93 17.85 -16.90
CA HIS A 279 -1.67 17.69 -15.66
C HIS A 279 -0.85 16.91 -14.63
N LEU A 280 -0.65 17.51 -13.45
CA LEU A 280 0.06 16.85 -12.37
C LEU A 280 -0.71 15.62 -11.85
N LEU A 281 0.02 14.57 -11.46
CA LEU A 281 -0.55 13.37 -10.85
C LEU A 281 -1.29 13.71 -9.54
N SER A 282 -0.84 14.72 -8.80
CA SER A 282 -1.50 15.21 -7.58
C SER A 282 -2.90 15.75 -7.87
N ARG A 283 -3.07 16.50 -8.98
CA ARG A 283 -4.36 17.01 -9.46
C ARG A 283 -5.30 15.86 -9.81
N GLU A 284 -4.81 14.84 -10.51
CA GLU A 284 -5.64 13.69 -10.88
C GLU A 284 -6.02 12.82 -9.67
N LYS A 285 -5.11 12.61 -8.71
CA LYS A 285 -5.46 11.97 -7.42
C LYS A 285 -6.53 12.75 -6.66
N GLY A 286 -6.52 14.09 -6.74
CA GLY A 286 -7.55 14.96 -6.19
C GLY A 286 -8.89 14.77 -6.88
N PHE A 287 -8.88 14.78 -8.22
CA PHE A 287 -10.07 14.53 -9.04
C PHE A 287 -10.71 13.16 -8.75
N ILE A 288 -9.90 12.10 -8.67
CA ILE A 288 -10.35 10.75 -8.31
C ILE A 288 -11.01 10.74 -6.93
N ARG A 289 -10.39 11.37 -5.92
CA ARG A 289 -10.95 11.48 -4.56
C ARG A 289 -12.31 12.17 -4.57
N ASN A 290 -12.45 13.28 -5.29
CA ASN A 290 -13.70 14.02 -5.38
C ASN A 290 -14.80 13.18 -6.06
N ARG A 291 -14.48 12.49 -7.15
CA ARG A 291 -15.45 11.61 -7.82
C ARG A 291 -15.91 10.44 -6.94
N ILE A 292 -14.99 9.82 -6.20
CA ILE A 292 -15.32 8.75 -5.26
C ILE A 292 -16.21 9.28 -4.13
N GLN A 293 -15.94 10.49 -3.64
CA GLN A 293 -16.78 11.17 -2.64
C GLN A 293 -18.20 11.44 -3.19
N GLU A 294 -18.33 11.96 -4.42
CA GLU A 294 -19.63 12.16 -5.09
C GLU A 294 -20.39 10.84 -5.27
N GLU A 295 -19.68 9.75 -5.61
CA GLU A 295 -20.27 8.42 -5.73
C GLU A 295 -20.76 7.89 -4.38
N TRP A 296 -20.01 8.12 -3.31
CA TRP A 296 -20.42 7.78 -1.95
C TRP A 296 -21.67 8.56 -1.52
N GLU A 297 -21.69 9.87 -1.76
CA GLU A 297 -22.84 10.72 -1.47
C GLU A 297 -24.09 10.30 -2.22
N ARG A 298 -23.96 10.01 -3.53
CA ARG A 298 -25.07 9.50 -4.34
C ARG A 298 -25.57 8.17 -3.82
N GLY A 299 -24.66 7.24 -3.51
CA GLY A 299 -25.00 5.92 -2.96
C GLY A 299 -25.69 6.00 -1.59
N TRP A 300 -25.29 6.95 -0.74
CA TRP A 300 -25.95 7.18 0.55
C TRP A 300 -27.36 7.75 0.39
N LYS A 301 -27.53 8.74 -0.51
CA LYS A 301 -28.83 9.37 -0.79
C LYS A 301 -29.85 8.38 -1.34
N THR A 302 -29.43 7.43 -2.18
CA THR A 302 -30.29 6.41 -2.78
C THR A 302 -30.41 5.12 -1.96
N SER A 303 -29.66 5.00 -0.87
CA SER A 303 -29.67 3.79 -0.03
C SER A 303 -31.03 3.57 0.63
N LYS A 304 -31.53 2.33 0.57
CA LYS A 304 -32.74 1.91 1.30
C LYS A 304 -32.53 1.90 2.82
N ASN A 305 -31.28 1.82 3.28
CA ASN A 305 -30.91 1.70 4.69
C ASN A 305 -30.45 3.05 5.26
N GLY A 306 -30.65 3.28 6.56
CA GLY A 306 -30.19 4.52 7.23
C GLY A 306 -31.15 5.72 7.11
N GLY A 307 -32.44 5.48 6.82
CA GLY A 307 -33.44 6.54 6.65
C GLY A 307 -33.69 7.39 7.91
N HIS A 308 -33.48 6.86 9.12
CA HIS A 308 -33.50 7.67 10.34
C HIS A 308 -32.36 8.69 10.35
N LEU A 309 -31.13 8.22 10.09
CA LEU A 309 -29.95 9.08 10.09
C LEU A 309 -30.03 10.18 9.02
N ARG A 310 -30.54 9.88 7.82
CA ARG A 310 -30.77 10.90 6.78
C ARG A 310 -31.78 11.98 7.16
N ARG A 311 -32.75 11.66 8.04
CA ARG A 311 -33.70 12.66 8.55
C ARG A 311 -33.03 13.61 9.54
N ILE A 312 -32.08 13.09 10.34
CA ILE A 312 -31.28 13.88 11.28
C ILE A 312 -30.24 14.72 10.54
N ASP A 313 -29.58 14.16 9.54
CA ASP A 313 -28.49 14.84 8.85
C ASP A 313 -28.52 14.53 7.35
N ARG A 314 -28.97 15.53 6.57
CA ARG A 314 -29.13 15.44 5.12
C ARG A 314 -27.81 15.62 4.35
N ASN A 315 -26.78 16.15 5.01
CA ASN A 315 -25.50 16.51 4.38
C ASN A 315 -24.46 15.39 4.49
N LEU A 316 -24.86 14.21 4.94
CA LEU A 316 -24.01 13.04 5.03
C LEU A 316 -23.75 12.40 3.66
N PRO A 317 -22.61 11.69 3.49
CA PRO A 317 -21.44 11.60 4.37
C PRO A 317 -20.65 12.91 4.48
N ALA A 318 -20.22 13.27 5.70
CA ALA A 318 -19.51 14.53 5.95
C ALA A 318 -18.32 14.34 6.89
N VAL A 319 -17.16 14.95 6.56
CA VAL A 319 -15.91 14.86 7.35
C VAL A 319 -16.13 15.20 8.83
N ARG A 320 -17.04 16.14 9.11
CA ARG A 320 -17.36 16.57 10.47
C ARG A 320 -17.85 15.44 11.39
N THR A 321 -18.45 14.36 10.86
CA THR A 321 -18.83 13.20 11.69
C THR A 321 -17.61 12.54 12.33
N ARG A 322 -16.46 12.52 11.65
CA ARG A 322 -15.20 12.06 12.22
C ARG A 322 -14.84 12.84 13.50
N ARG A 323 -14.98 14.17 13.49
CA ARG A 323 -14.66 15.04 14.62
C ARG A 323 -15.67 14.89 15.76
N MET A 324 -16.96 14.79 15.43
CA MET A 324 -18.02 14.59 16.43
C MET A 324 -17.78 13.36 17.30
N TYR A 325 -17.31 12.26 16.71
CA TYR A 325 -16.99 11.04 17.47
C TYR A 325 -15.56 11.01 18.02
N GLY A 326 -14.62 11.73 17.41
CA GLY A 326 -13.20 11.47 17.55
C GLY A 326 -12.66 11.66 18.97
N SER A 327 -13.02 12.79 19.60
CA SER A 327 -12.57 13.15 20.95
C SER A 327 -13.44 12.56 22.07
N LEU A 328 -14.61 12.00 21.75
CA LEU A 328 -15.55 11.50 22.76
C LEU A 328 -15.01 10.24 23.46
N PRO A 329 -15.19 10.16 24.80
CA PRO A 329 -15.09 8.89 25.51
C PRO A 329 -16.03 7.84 24.90
N ARG A 330 -15.68 6.56 25.04
CA ARG A 330 -16.37 5.47 24.35
C ARG A 330 -17.85 5.34 24.71
N ASN A 331 -18.20 5.52 25.99
CA ASN A 331 -19.59 5.51 26.47
C ASN A 331 -20.41 6.66 25.82
N ARG A 332 -19.83 7.85 25.70
CA ARG A 332 -20.47 9.01 25.07
C ARG A 332 -20.59 8.84 23.56
N ALA A 333 -19.59 8.25 22.91
CA ALA A 333 -19.65 7.87 21.50
C ALA A 333 -20.76 6.83 21.24
N TYR A 334 -20.90 5.85 22.14
CA TYR A 334 -21.99 4.87 22.08
C TYR A 334 -23.36 5.54 22.18
N LEU A 335 -23.56 6.42 23.17
CA LEU A 335 -24.80 7.19 23.31
C LEU A 335 -25.10 8.02 22.06
N LEU A 336 -24.10 8.72 21.52
CA LEU A 336 -24.26 9.49 20.29
C LEU A 336 -24.70 8.62 19.11
N THR A 337 -24.08 7.45 18.95
CA THR A 337 -24.45 6.47 17.91
C THR A 337 -25.89 5.98 18.10
N GLN A 338 -26.33 5.73 19.33
CA GLN A 338 -27.72 5.37 19.60
C GLN A 338 -28.70 6.45 19.17
N LEU A 339 -28.44 7.70 19.58
CA LEU A 339 -29.29 8.85 19.28
C LEU A 339 -29.38 9.12 17.77
N ARG A 340 -28.25 9.03 17.06
CA ARG A 340 -28.17 9.34 15.62
C ARG A 340 -28.64 8.22 14.71
N THR A 341 -28.46 6.96 15.11
CA THR A 341 -28.90 5.81 14.30
C THR A 341 -30.33 5.38 14.64
N GLY A 342 -30.85 5.76 15.81
CA GLY A 342 -32.14 5.33 16.33
C GLY A 342 -32.13 3.90 16.89
N HIS A 343 -31.00 3.20 16.82
CA HIS A 343 -30.80 1.90 17.44
C HIS A 343 -30.40 2.09 18.90
N SER A 344 -31.37 1.96 19.80
CA SER A 344 -31.22 2.30 21.22
C SER A 344 -32.00 1.32 22.10
N TRP A 345 -31.80 1.38 23.42
CA TRP A 345 -32.55 0.55 24.38
C TRP A 345 -33.98 1.03 24.69
N LEU A 346 -34.50 2.03 23.96
CA LEU A 346 -35.85 2.54 24.13
C LEU A 346 -36.93 1.53 23.71
N ALA A 347 -38.14 1.61 24.28
CA ALA A 347 -39.21 0.64 24.07
C ALA A 347 -39.53 0.36 22.59
N THR A 348 -39.52 1.40 21.74
CA THR A 348 -39.80 1.22 20.30
C THR A 348 -38.82 0.27 19.62
N HIS A 349 -37.52 0.41 19.88
CA HIS A 349 -36.50 -0.47 19.32
C HIS A 349 -36.49 -1.83 20.04
N GLY A 350 -36.72 -1.83 21.36
CA GLY A 350 -36.83 -3.03 22.17
C GLY A 350 -37.95 -3.96 21.69
N LYS A 351 -39.16 -3.43 21.44
CA LYS A 351 -40.29 -4.18 20.89
C LYS A 351 -40.00 -4.74 19.51
N LEU A 352 -39.41 -3.93 18.63
CA LEU A 352 -39.06 -4.34 17.27
C LEU A 352 -38.14 -5.57 17.24
N HIS A 353 -37.27 -5.72 18.25
CA HIS A 353 -36.32 -6.81 18.37
C HIS A 353 -36.68 -7.84 19.47
N GLY A 354 -37.90 -7.81 20.00
CA GLY A 354 -38.39 -8.80 20.97
C GLY A 354 -37.76 -8.71 22.37
N HIS A 355 -37.20 -7.56 22.74
CA HIS A 355 -36.67 -7.32 24.09
C HIS A 355 -37.72 -6.72 25.04
N ARG A 356 -38.85 -6.25 24.51
CA ARG A 356 -39.99 -5.70 25.28
C ARG A 356 -41.31 -6.07 24.58
N GLU A 357 -42.38 -6.19 25.36
CA GLU A 357 -43.72 -6.51 24.85
C GLU A 357 -44.40 -5.30 24.19
N ASP A 358 -44.13 -4.09 24.68
CA ASP A 358 -44.72 -2.85 24.21
C ASP A 358 -43.68 -1.80 23.80
N ASP A 359 -44.17 -0.76 23.12
CA ASP A 359 -43.39 0.39 22.66
C ASP A 359 -43.61 1.63 23.55
N LYS A 360 -44.11 1.43 24.78
CA LYS A 360 -44.56 2.51 25.65
C LYS A 360 -43.46 2.97 26.60
N CYS A 361 -43.43 4.29 26.77
CA CYS A 361 -42.70 4.95 27.83
C CYS A 361 -43.51 4.86 29.12
N GLU A 362 -42.85 5.05 30.27
CA GLU A 362 -43.51 5.13 31.59
C GLU A 362 -44.52 6.28 31.72
N CYS A 363 -44.52 7.23 30.77
CA CYS A 363 -45.56 8.26 30.69
C CYS A 363 -46.75 7.87 29.80
N GLY A 364 -46.81 6.65 29.28
CA GLY A 364 -47.88 6.12 28.41
C GLY A 364 -47.76 6.44 26.92
N ALA A 365 -46.85 7.34 26.52
CA ALA A 365 -46.61 7.66 25.11
C ALA A 365 -45.64 6.66 24.46
N ILE A 366 -45.51 6.69 23.13
CA ILE A 366 -44.55 5.84 22.40
C ILE A 366 -43.11 6.30 22.69
N GLU A 367 -42.25 5.39 23.18
CA GLU A 367 -40.88 5.70 23.62
C GLU A 367 -39.91 5.77 22.43
N THR A 368 -39.86 6.92 21.75
CA THR A 368 -38.87 7.24 20.70
C THR A 368 -37.76 8.15 21.22
N VAL A 369 -36.63 8.24 20.49
CA VAL A 369 -35.55 9.21 20.78
C VAL A 369 -36.12 10.63 20.87
N VAL A 370 -37.00 10.98 19.93
CA VAL A 370 -37.69 12.28 19.88
C VAL A 370 -38.53 12.51 21.13
N HIS A 371 -39.31 11.50 21.53
CA HIS A 371 -40.13 11.59 22.74
C HIS A 371 -39.26 11.83 23.98
N VAL A 372 -38.18 11.07 24.15
CA VAL A 372 -37.29 11.20 25.32
C VAL A 372 -36.63 12.58 25.36
N LEU A 373 -36.06 13.03 24.24
CA LEU A 373 -35.35 14.30 24.16
C LEU A 373 -36.30 15.52 24.29
N ILE A 374 -37.49 15.48 23.69
CA ILE A 374 -38.33 16.67 23.51
C ILE A 374 -39.64 16.64 24.32
N HIS A 375 -40.36 15.52 24.33
CA HIS A 375 -41.77 15.50 24.74
C HIS A 375 -42.06 14.87 26.10
N CYS A 376 -41.24 13.94 26.58
CA CYS A 376 -41.53 13.14 27.76
C CYS A 376 -41.79 14.01 29.02
N PRO A 377 -42.98 13.99 29.62
CA PRO A 377 -43.28 14.84 30.78
C PRO A 377 -42.49 14.42 32.03
N LYS A 378 -42.13 13.13 32.14
CA LYS A 378 -41.34 12.59 33.26
C LYS A 378 -39.89 13.09 33.28
N LEU A 379 -39.38 13.62 32.16
CA LEU A 379 -38.02 14.17 32.05
C LEU A 379 -38.01 15.71 32.02
N LYS A 380 -39.12 16.36 32.39
CA LYS A 380 -39.29 17.82 32.30
C LYS A 380 -38.20 18.60 33.04
N THR A 381 -37.86 18.19 34.27
CA THR A 381 -36.85 18.85 35.11
C THR A 381 -35.47 18.82 34.46
N ILE A 382 -34.99 17.64 34.07
CA ILE A 382 -33.69 17.48 33.39
C ILE A 382 -33.69 18.24 32.04
N ARG A 383 -34.83 18.25 31.34
CA ARG A 383 -34.97 18.96 30.04
C ARG A 383 -34.93 20.48 30.19
N GLN A 384 -35.34 21.05 31.32
CA GLN A 384 -35.21 22.48 31.57
C GLN A 384 -33.74 22.93 31.53
N GLU A 385 -32.84 22.15 32.15
CA GLU A 385 -31.39 22.41 32.10
C GLU A 385 -30.84 22.26 30.67
N LEU A 386 -31.28 21.23 29.94
CA LEU A 386 -30.93 21.09 28.53
C LEU A 386 -31.35 22.32 27.72
N ARG A 387 -32.61 22.78 27.89
CA ARG A 387 -33.16 23.93 27.17
C ARG A 387 -32.41 25.23 27.47
N LYS A 388 -31.95 25.42 28.71
CA LYS A 388 -31.10 26.56 29.09
C LYS A 388 -29.76 26.51 28.35
N LYS A 389 -29.11 25.33 28.28
CA LYS A 389 -27.80 25.17 27.64
C LYS A 389 -27.83 25.33 26.12
N ILE A 390 -28.82 24.76 25.44
CA ILE A 390 -28.83 24.71 23.95
C ILE A 390 -29.66 25.81 23.29
N GLY A 391 -30.44 26.57 24.06
CA GLY A 391 -31.18 27.74 23.56
C GLY A 391 -32.11 27.44 22.39
N THR A 392 -31.91 28.16 21.28
CA THR A 392 -32.76 28.11 20.08
C THR A 392 -32.69 26.79 19.31
N ALA A 393 -31.63 25.98 19.52
CA ALA A 393 -31.53 24.65 18.93
C ALA A 393 -32.53 23.65 19.54
N PHE A 394 -33.12 23.99 20.70
CA PHE A 394 -34.13 23.16 21.36
C PHE A 394 -35.37 22.98 20.48
N ASN A 395 -35.83 21.72 20.35
CA ASN A 395 -36.88 21.23 19.42
C ASN A 395 -36.43 20.92 17.98
N ASN A 396 -35.22 21.28 17.56
CA ASN A 396 -34.68 20.83 16.27
C ASN A 396 -33.73 19.65 16.46
N ILE A 397 -34.24 18.43 16.24
CA ILE A 397 -33.45 17.18 16.41
C ILE A 397 -32.19 17.17 15.53
N SER A 398 -32.26 17.75 14.33
CA SER A 398 -31.10 17.88 13.45
C SER A 398 -30.02 18.69 14.17
N ASP A 399 -30.32 19.91 14.60
CA ASP A 399 -29.33 20.78 15.25
C ASP A 399 -28.84 20.18 16.58
N MET A 400 -29.74 19.58 17.37
CA MET A 400 -29.41 18.91 18.64
C MET A 400 -28.42 17.75 18.48
N LEU A 401 -28.52 17.00 17.40
CA LEU A 401 -27.68 15.82 17.16
C LEU A 401 -26.52 16.10 16.19
N GLY A 402 -26.25 17.36 15.85
CA GLY A 402 -25.15 17.75 14.97
C GLY A 402 -25.45 17.61 13.47
N GLY A 403 -26.71 17.59 13.07
CA GLY A 403 -27.16 17.78 11.69
C GLY A 403 -26.72 19.14 11.15
N GLY A 404 -26.34 19.20 9.88
CA GLY A 404 -25.71 20.38 9.31
C GLY A 404 -26.78 21.36 8.89
N SER A 405 -26.98 22.44 9.64
CA SER A 405 -27.84 23.54 9.21
C SER A 405 -27.34 24.08 7.86
N GLN A 406 -28.26 24.40 6.95
CA GLN A 406 -27.92 24.83 5.58
C GLN A 406 -27.13 26.15 5.60
N GLY A 407 -25.84 26.08 5.30
CA GLY A 407 -24.98 27.24 5.10
C GLY A 407 -23.71 26.84 4.36
N LYS A 408 -23.55 27.32 3.13
CA LYS A 408 -22.35 27.16 2.32
C LYS A 408 -21.14 27.78 3.05
N GLN A 409 -19.99 27.09 2.96
CA GLN A 409 -18.64 27.57 3.28
C GLN A 409 -18.44 28.11 4.71
N GLY A 410 -18.08 27.24 5.64
CA GLY A 410 -17.61 27.64 6.97
C GLY A 410 -16.08 27.65 7.05
N LYS A 411 -15.50 28.86 7.01
CA LYS A 411 -14.33 29.16 7.86
C LYS A 411 -14.78 29.09 9.33
N GLU A 412 -13.90 28.53 10.16
CA GLU A 412 -13.82 28.64 11.63
C GLU A 412 -15.11 29.01 12.39
N GLY A 413 -15.76 27.98 12.93
CA GLY A 413 -16.87 28.09 13.88
C GLY A 413 -17.12 26.79 14.65
N ASP A 414 -16.04 26.07 15.02
CA ASP A 414 -16.10 24.72 15.62
C ASP A 414 -16.42 24.73 17.14
N MET A 415 -16.48 25.89 17.80
CA MET A 415 -16.71 25.98 19.26
C MET A 415 -18.17 25.73 19.70
N GLN A 416 -19.16 26.11 18.89
CA GLN A 416 -20.57 26.07 19.33
C GLN A 416 -21.24 24.69 19.15
N GLY A 417 -20.85 23.93 18.13
CA GLY A 417 -21.40 22.60 17.85
C GLY A 417 -21.01 21.54 18.91
N GLY A 418 -19.81 21.65 19.50
CA GLY A 418 -19.36 20.77 20.57
C GLY A 418 -20.13 20.96 21.88
N SER A 419 -20.50 22.21 22.20
CA SER A 419 -21.24 22.56 23.42
C SER A 419 -22.68 22.03 23.40
N ILE A 420 -23.37 22.15 22.26
CA ILE A 420 -24.75 21.64 22.09
C ILE A 420 -24.77 20.12 22.22
N LEU A 421 -23.89 19.44 21.48
CA LEU A 421 -23.83 17.98 21.49
C LEU A 421 -23.44 17.44 22.87
N GLY A 422 -22.51 18.12 23.56
CA GLY A 422 -22.16 17.83 24.94
C GLY A 422 -23.38 17.88 25.86
N ALA A 423 -24.15 18.97 25.81
CA ALA A 423 -25.35 19.13 26.63
C ALA A 423 -26.42 18.06 26.36
N VAL A 424 -26.60 17.66 25.10
CA VAL A 424 -27.54 16.58 24.73
C VAL A 424 -27.08 15.23 25.27
N LEU A 425 -25.78 14.95 25.23
CA LEU A 425 -25.21 13.73 25.80
C LEU A 425 -25.32 13.72 27.33
N ASP A 426 -25.10 14.85 28.00
CA ASP A 426 -25.31 14.97 29.45
C ASP A 426 -26.77 14.71 29.83
N PHE A 427 -27.72 15.23 29.05
CA PHE A 427 -29.14 14.93 29.22
C PHE A 427 -29.43 13.44 29.02
N ALA A 428 -28.86 12.83 27.97
CA ALA A 428 -29.06 11.40 27.68
C ALA A 428 -28.54 10.53 28.84
N GLU A 429 -27.38 10.86 29.41
CA GLU A 429 -26.82 10.22 30.59
C GLU A 429 -27.73 10.43 31.82
N ALA A 430 -28.08 11.67 32.14
CA ALA A 430 -28.93 11.99 33.28
C ALA A 430 -30.32 11.34 33.18
N SER A 431 -30.84 11.13 31.97
CA SER A 431 -32.14 10.48 31.77
C SER A 431 -32.16 8.99 32.14
N GLN A 432 -31.00 8.31 32.13
CA GLN A 432 -30.86 6.86 32.34
C GLN A 432 -31.76 6.01 31.39
N ARG A 433 -32.23 6.59 30.27
CA ARG A 433 -33.13 5.92 29.30
C ARG A 433 -32.39 5.09 28.26
N PHE A 434 -31.16 5.47 27.92
CA PHE A 434 -30.37 4.91 26.82
C PHE A 434 -29.36 3.84 27.27
N GLN A 435 -29.45 3.41 28.53
CA GLN A 435 -28.67 2.31 29.08
C GLN A 435 -29.41 0.97 28.85
N SER A 436 -28.67 -0.14 28.89
CA SER A 436 -29.27 -1.47 28.85
C SER A 436 -30.21 -1.66 30.04
N ARG A 437 -31.48 -1.97 29.78
CA ARG A 437 -32.51 -2.28 30.79
C ARG A 437 -32.81 -3.78 30.90
N ALA A 438 -32.02 -4.62 30.22
CA ALA A 438 -32.13 -6.08 30.38
C ALA A 438 -31.83 -6.46 31.84
N PRO A 439 -32.58 -7.39 32.45
CA PRO A 439 -32.31 -7.83 33.82
C PRO A 439 -30.88 -8.35 33.91
N THR A 440 -30.06 -7.66 34.71
CA THR A 440 -28.70 -8.08 35.04
C THR A 440 -28.80 -9.35 35.88
N LYS A 441 -28.59 -10.52 35.28
CA LYS A 441 -28.13 -11.66 36.06
C LYS A 441 -26.80 -11.25 36.69
N ASN A 442 -26.70 -11.42 38.01
CA ASN A 442 -25.62 -11.00 38.90
C ASN A 442 -24.29 -10.60 38.22
N ARG A 443 -23.81 -9.40 38.56
CA ARG A 443 -22.53 -8.78 38.13
C ARG A 443 -21.25 -9.62 38.34
N ASN A 444 -21.35 -10.78 38.99
CA ASN A 444 -20.24 -11.74 39.16
C ASN A 444 -20.24 -12.87 38.11
N GLN A 445 -21.20 -12.90 37.17
CA GLN A 445 -21.22 -13.84 36.03
C GLN A 445 -21.01 -13.15 34.65
N GLU A 446 -21.01 -11.81 34.59
CA GLU A 446 -20.89 -11.06 33.32
C GLU A 446 -19.49 -11.14 32.68
N VAL A 447 -18.48 -11.65 33.40
CA VAL A 447 -17.17 -11.94 32.81
C VAL A 447 -17.21 -13.21 31.97
N THR A 448 -18.08 -14.19 32.27
CA THR A 448 -18.09 -15.48 31.58
C THR A 448 -19.09 -15.58 30.42
N ASP A 449 -20.25 -14.93 30.49
CA ASP A 449 -21.30 -15.12 29.45
C ASP A 449 -21.07 -14.30 28.17
N PHE A 450 -20.31 -13.20 28.25
CA PHE A 450 -19.81 -12.50 27.06
C PHE A 450 -18.53 -13.14 26.48
N GLU A 451 -17.83 -13.96 27.25
CA GLU A 451 -16.65 -14.74 26.81
C GLU A 451 -17.02 -16.07 26.15
N ILE A 452 -18.16 -16.68 26.48
CA ILE A 452 -18.56 -17.97 25.88
C ILE A 452 -19.07 -17.82 24.44
N MET A 453 -19.56 -16.65 24.04
CA MET A 453 -20.07 -16.42 22.67
C MET A 453 -18.97 -16.04 21.65
N ILE A 454 -17.71 -16.00 22.07
CA ILE A 454 -16.53 -15.76 21.21
C ILE A 454 -15.47 -16.84 21.53
N ARG A 455 -15.81 -18.11 21.31
CA ARG A 455 -14.82 -19.17 21.04
C ARG A 455 -15.10 -19.84 19.70
N CYS A 456 -13.99 -20.13 19.03
CA CYS A 456 -13.78 -20.62 17.67
C CYS A 456 -14.82 -21.62 17.11
N PRO A 457 -15.07 -21.64 15.77
CA PRO A 457 -15.59 -22.82 15.10
C PRO A 457 -14.44 -23.83 14.96
N SER A 458 -14.32 -24.71 15.95
CA SER A 458 -13.54 -25.93 15.81
C SER A 458 -14.13 -26.98 16.73
N GLN A 459 -15.26 -27.58 16.29
CA GLN A 459 -15.65 -28.99 16.53
C GLN A 459 -17.12 -29.21 16.12
N ALA A 460 -17.28 -29.74 14.91
CA ALA A 460 -18.34 -30.62 14.43
C ALA A 460 -17.85 -31.03 13.04
N VAL A 461 -17.33 -32.24 12.82
CA VAL A 461 -18.13 -33.45 12.61
C VAL A 461 -17.30 -34.69 12.99
N ALA A 462 -17.81 -35.46 13.95
CA ALA A 462 -17.79 -36.91 13.94
C ALA A 462 -18.91 -37.36 14.88
N VAL A 463 -20.03 -37.80 14.33
CA VAL A 463 -21.09 -38.47 15.07
C VAL A 463 -21.28 -39.83 14.43
N ASN A 464 -21.03 -40.88 15.22
CA ASN A 464 -21.92 -42.04 15.45
C ASN A 464 -21.07 -43.23 15.90
N GLU A 465 -21.09 -43.52 17.19
CA GLU A 465 -20.84 -44.87 17.72
C GLU A 465 -22.19 -45.58 17.90
N ASP A 466 -22.29 -46.79 17.34
CA ASP A 466 -23.30 -47.77 17.67
C ASP A 466 -22.89 -48.53 18.96
N GLY A 467 -23.80 -48.62 19.93
CA GLY A 467 -23.74 -49.65 20.99
C GLY A 467 -24.02 -49.16 22.43
N PRO A 468 -25.08 -49.65 23.10
CA PRO A 468 -25.33 -49.41 24.53
C PRO A 468 -24.97 -50.66 25.37
N PRO A 469 -25.29 -50.72 26.68
CA PRO A 469 -24.90 -49.85 27.78
C PRO A 469 -24.41 -50.69 29.00
N GLN A 470 -23.77 -50.11 30.05
CA GLN A 470 -23.91 -50.67 31.41
C GLN A 470 -23.40 -49.79 32.59
N ARG A 471 -24.38 -49.45 33.45
CA ARG A 471 -24.46 -49.57 34.93
C ARG A 471 -23.41 -48.92 35.88
N ARG A 472 -23.99 -47.98 36.67
CA ARG A 472 -24.11 -47.92 38.17
C ARG A 472 -22.91 -47.55 39.08
N ARG A 473 -23.22 -46.56 39.96
CA ARG A 473 -22.96 -46.47 41.43
C ARG A 473 -21.51 -46.13 41.83
N LYS A 474 -21.16 -45.47 42.95
CA LYS A 474 -21.83 -45.02 44.20
C LYS A 474 -20.78 -44.20 45.01
N ILE A 475 -21.22 -43.25 45.87
CA ILE A 475 -20.77 -42.96 47.28
C ILE A 475 -19.31 -42.47 47.46
N GLY A 476 -18.94 -41.58 48.40
CA GLY A 476 -19.52 -40.96 49.60
C GLY A 476 -18.50 -39.93 50.15
N GLU A 477 -18.93 -38.94 50.95
CA GLU A 477 -18.60 -38.77 52.40
C GLU A 477 -17.11 -38.39 52.65
N ASP A 478 -16.69 -37.45 53.50
CA ASP A 478 -17.30 -36.59 54.52
C ASP A 478 -16.23 -35.57 55.00
N ILE A 479 -16.64 -34.62 55.86
CA ILE A 479 -15.90 -33.96 56.99
C ILE A 479 -16.08 -32.41 57.02
N PHE A 480 -16.84 -31.95 58.02
CA PHE A 480 -17.04 -30.58 58.54
C PHE A 480 -16.02 -30.28 59.71
N PRO A 481 -16.11 -29.16 60.46
CA PRO A 481 -15.70 -27.76 60.22
C PRO A 481 -14.72 -27.28 61.34
N VAL A 482 -14.46 -25.96 61.50
CA VAL A 482 -14.39 -25.19 62.78
C VAL A 482 -13.78 -23.79 62.53
N ASP A 483 -14.42 -22.80 63.14
CA ASP A 483 -14.10 -21.37 63.17
C ASP A 483 -12.78 -21.04 63.90
N GLU A 484 -12.05 -20.04 63.41
CA GLU A 484 -11.12 -19.25 64.22
C GLU A 484 -11.18 -17.77 63.80
N ILE A 485 -11.67 -16.95 64.73
CA ILE A 485 -11.57 -15.50 64.71
C ILE A 485 -10.11 -15.14 65.00
N THR A 486 -9.40 -14.55 64.05
CA THR A 486 -8.15 -13.85 64.34
C THR A 486 -8.09 -12.51 63.64
N MET A 487 -7.64 -11.55 64.44
CA MET A 487 -7.61 -10.12 64.24
C MET A 487 -6.86 -9.71 62.98
N ASP A 488 -7.41 -8.66 62.37
CA ASP A 488 -6.81 -7.80 61.36
C ASP A 488 -5.39 -7.33 61.76
N PRO A 489 -4.42 -7.40 60.84
CA PRO A 489 -3.36 -6.42 60.81
C PRO A 489 -3.30 -5.77 59.42
N GLU A 490 -4.11 -4.73 59.19
CA GLU A 490 -3.85 -3.77 58.12
C GLU A 490 -2.43 -3.20 58.23
N PRO A 491 -1.59 -3.28 57.19
CA PRO A 491 -0.48 -2.36 57.05
C PRO A 491 -1.04 -0.98 56.67
N ARG A 492 -0.86 -0.03 57.59
CA ARG A 492 -1.20 1.40 57.44
C ARG A 492 -0.86 1.93 56.05
N ARG A 493 -1.88 2.32 55.29
CA ARG A 493 -1.74 3.09 54.04
C ARG A 493 -1.19 4.48 54.35
N ILE A 494 -0.08 4.83 53.72
CA ILE A 494 0.35 6.21 53.54
C ILE A 494 0.55 6.42 52.03
N GLY A 495 -0.28 7.27 51.41
CA GLY A 495 -0.14 7.70 50.01
C GLY A 495 -1.30 7.34 49.08
N ASN A 496 -1.64 8.25 48.16
CA ASN A 496 -2.84 8.26 47.30
C ASN A 496 -3.15 6.94 46.58
N CYS A 497 -4.45 6.65 46.45
CA CYS A 497 -5.06 5.39 46.04
C CYS A 497 -4.88 4.93 44.57
N GLU A 498 -3.81 5.31 43.88
CA GLU A 498 -3.58 4.99 42.45
C GLU A 498 -2.11 4.62 42.13
N GLY A 499 -1.42 3.89 43.00
CA GLY A 499 -0.09 3.35 42.72
C GLY A 499 -0.03 1.84 42.95
N HIS A 500 0.38 1.08 41.93
CA HIS A 500 0.68 -0.36 42.07
C HIS A 500 1.69 -0.58 43.20
N ASN A 501 1.51 -1.65 43.98
CA ASN A 501 2.50 -1.99 45.00
C ASN A 501 3.82 -2.44 44.29
N LEU A 502 4.97 -2.23 44.93
CA LEU A 502 6.29 -2.54 44.32
C LEU A 502 6.43 -4.03 43.90
N ILE A 503 5.78 -4.94 44.61
CA ILE A 503 5.78 -6.38 44.33
C ILE A 503 4.92 -6.70 43.10
N GLU A 504 3.76 -6.05 42.95
CA GLU A 504 2.91 -6.15 41.76
C GLU A 504 3.61 -5.59 40.52
N LEU A 505 4.27 -4.43 40.66
CA LEU A 505 5.05 -3.84 39.56
C LEU A 505 6.21 -4.76 39.13
N LEU A 506 6.91 -5.37 40.10
CA LEU A 506 8.00 -6.32 39.82
C LEU A 506 7.48 -7.61 39.18
N HIS A 507 6.29 -8.07 39.56
CA HIS A 507 5.66 -9.24 38.97
C HIS A 507 5.22 -9.00 37.52
N ASP A 508 4.61 -7.83 37.25
CA ASP A 508 4.21 -7.44 35.90
C ASP A 508 5.43 -7.26 34.98
N MET A 509 6.49 -6.61 35.48
CA MET A 509 7.76 -6.51 34.76
C MET A 509 8.37 -7.89 34.48
N HIS A 510 8.24 -8.85 35.39
CA HIS A 510 8.76 -10.21 35.19
C HIS A 510 7.98 -10.97 34.12
N GLU A 511 6.64 -10.82 34.06
CA GLU A 511 5.81 -11.41 33.00
C GLU A 511 6.05 -10.73 31.64
N GLU A 512 6.24 -9.41 31.59
CA GLU A 512 6.62 -8.71 30.37
C GLU A 512 7.98 -9.19 29.85
N LEU A 513 8.98 -9.33 30.71
CA LEU A 513 10.29 -9.88 30.34
C LEU A 513 10.21 -11.32 29.84
N ARG A 514 9.31 -12.14 30.39
CA ARG A 514 9.04 -13.49 29.91
C ARG A 514 8.42 -13.47 28.50
N GLY A 515 7.45 -12.59 28.27
CA GLY A 515 6.85 -12.36 26.96
C GLY A 515 7.88 -11.91 25.92
N PHE A 516 8.77 -10.99 26.27
CA PHE A 516 9.86 -10.56 25.39
C PHE A 516 10.84 -11.69 25.08
N LYS A 517 11.19 -12.53 26.07
CA LYS A 517 12.07 -13.68 25.88
C LYS A 517 11.48 -14.72 24.92
N GLU A 518 10.16 -14.93 24.95
CA GLU A 518 9.47 -15.82 24.00
C GLU A 518 9.40 -15.23 22.59
N GLN A 519 9.19 -13.91 22.47
CA GLN A 519 9.23 -13.23 21.18
C GLN A 519 10.62 -13.30 20.53
N LEU A 520 11.68 -13.09 21.33
CA LEU A 520 13.07 -13.23 20.89
C LEU A 520 13.36 -14.64 20.37
N LYS A 521 12.96 -15.68 21.11
CA LYS A 521 13.09 -17.09 20.67
C LYS A 521 12.36 -17.39 19.36
N LYS A 522 11.18 -16.80 19.15
CA LYS A 522 10.43 -16.95 17.88
C LYS A 522 11.14 -16.24 16.73
N SER A 523 11.66 -15.04 16.97
CA SER A 523 12.43 -14.27 15.99
C SER A 523 13.71 -14.99 15.57
N GLU A 524 14.48 -15.53 16.51
CA GLU A 524 15.70 -16.30 16.23
C GLU A 524 15.43 -17.57 15.41
N LYS A 525 14.31 -18.27 15.68
CA LYS A 525 13.92 -19.45 14.90
C LYS A 525 13.58 -19.06 13.45
N GLU A 526 12.88 -17.95 13.24
CA GLU A 526 12.53 -17.47 11.91
C GLU A 526 13.78 -17.02 11.13
N GLN A 527 14.72 -16.32 11.78
CA GLN A 527 16.00 -15.97 11.17
C GLN A 527 16.81 -17.21 10.76
N LYS A 528 16.91 -18.23 11.62
CA LYS A 528 17.58 -19.50 11.29
C LYS A 528 16.90 -20.26 10.14
N ARG A 529 15.59 -20.07 9.94
CA ARG A 529 14.85 -20.66 8.82
C ARG A 529 15.12 -19.91 7.53
N GLN A 530 15.14 -18.57 7.58
CA GLN A 530 15.46 -17.73 6.43
C GLN A 530 16.90 -17.95 5.96
N GLN A 531 17.85 -18.06 6.89
CA GLN A 531 19.25 -18.35 6.57
C GLN A 531 19.40 -19.69 5.83
N ARG A 532 18.73 -20.75 6.31
CA ARG A 532 18.74 -22.06 5.63
C ARG A 532 18.16 -22.00 4.22
N ASN A 533 17.06 -21.29 4.02
CA ASN A 533 16.46 -21.15 2.69
C ASN A 533 17.37 -20.37 1.72
N ILE A 534 18.14 -19.39 2.23
CA ILE A 534 19.15 -18.67 1.42
C ILE A 534 20.32 -19.62 1.07
N GLU A 535 20.78 -20.43 2.02
CA GLU A 535 21.82 -21.45 1.80
C GLU A 535 21.39 -22.44 0.70
N GLU A 536 20.20 -23.01 0.81
CA GLU A 536 19.63 -23.94 -0.18
C GLU A 536 19.47 -23.29 -1.56
N GLN A 537 19.13 -21.99 -1.63
CA GLN A 537 19.07 -21.26 -2.89
C GLN A 537 20.46 -21.03 -3.49
N ARG A 538 21.48 -20.77 -2.68
CA ARG A 538 22.87 -20.60 -3.14
C ARG A 538 23.40 -21.91 -3.72
N GLU A 539 23.23 -23.03 -3.02
CA GLU A 539 23.64 -24.36 -3.51
C GLU A 539 22.99 -24.69 -4.88
N ARG A 540 21.70 -24.39 -5.05
CA ARG A 540 21.01 -24.59 -6.33
C ARG A 540 21.52 -23.70 -7.46
N ILE A 541 21.96 -22.48 -7.15
CA ILE A 541 22.54 -21.56 -8.14
C ILE A 541 23.93 -22.05 -8.54
N GLU A 542 24.75 -22.46 -7.57
CA GLU A 542 26.09 -23.02 -7.81
C GLU A 542 26.02 -24.31 -8.64
N GLU A 543 25.07 -25.20 -8.35
CA GLU A 543 24.82 -26.42 -9.14
C GLU A 543 24.39 -26.07 -10.58
N SER A 544 23.53 -25.05 -10.74
CA SER A 544 23.11 -24.58 -12.07
C SER A 544 24.25 -23.93 -12.86
N GLU A 545 25.15 -23.21 -12.20
CA GLU A 545 26.32 -22.57 -12.83
C GLU A 545 27.35 -23.61 -13.26
N TYR A 546 27.60 -24.63 -12.42
CA TYR A 546 28.43 -25.79 -12.75
C TYR A 546 27.94 -26.49 -14.02
N LEU A 547 26.64 -26.82 -14.09
CA LEU A 547 26.05 -27.50 -15.25
C LEU A 547 26.15 -26.66 -16.53
N LEU A 548 26.03 -25.33 -16.41
CA LEU A 548 26.15 -24.40 -17.52
C LEU A 548 27.59 -24.35 -18.07
N LEU A 549 28.59 -24.18 -17.19
CA LEU A 549 30.00 -24.10 -17.58
C LEU A 549 30.49 -25.43 -18.16
N ALA A 550 30.09 -26.56 -17.57
CA ALA A 550 30.40 -27.89 -18.09
C ALA A 550 29.82 -28.09 -19.51
N ALA A 551 28.60 -27.61 -19.77
CA ALA A 551 27.99 -27.69 -21.09
C ALA A 551 28.73 -26.81 -22.13
N TYR A 552 29.18 -25.61 -21.75
CA TYR A 552 29.98 -24.75 -22.62
C TYR A 552 31.35 -25.37 -22.95
N ALA A 553 32.02 -25.97 -21.96
CA ALA A 553 33.27 -26.69 -22.15
C ALA A 553 33.14 -27.84 -23.16
N ASN A 554 32.14 -28.71 -22.95
CA ASN A 554 31.90 -29.87 -23.84
C ASN A 554 31.64 -29.45 -25.29
N GLU A 555 30.93 -28.33 -25.51
CA GLU A 555 30.69 -27.82 -26.84
C GLU A 555 31.95 -27.31 -27.53
N LEU A 556 32.88 -26.70 -26.79
CA LEU A 556 34.18 -26.30 -27.35
C LEU A 556 35.01 -27.54 -27.72
N GLU A 557 35.12 -28.54 -26.84
CA GLU A 557 35.82 -29.79 -27.15
C GLU A 557 35.24 -30.49 -28.39
N TRP A 558 33.92 -30.43 -28.56
CA TRP A 558 33.25 -30.99 -29.73
C TRP A 558 33.63 -30.26 -31.03
N THR A 559 33.76 -28.94 -31.01
CA THR A 559 34.23 -28.17 -32.17
C THR A 559 35.67 -28.50 -32.58
N ALA A 560 36.51 -28.96 -31.65
CA ALA A 560 37.85 -29.47 -31.91
C ALA A 560 37.87 -30.93 -32.42
N GLY A 561 36.71 -31.54 -32.67
CA GLY A 561 36.60 -32.89 -33.23
C GLY A 561 36.81 -34.02 -32.23
N LYS A 562 36.87 -33.74 -30.92
CA LYS A 562 36.93 -34.76 -29.86
C LYS A 562 35.52 -35.26 -29.55
N ARG A 563 35.27 -36.55 -29.79
CA ARG A 563 33.95 -37.18 -29.54
C ARG A 563 34.02 -38.08 -28.30
N GLY A 564 33.49 -37.60 -27.18
CA GLY A 564 33.33 -38.38 -25.95
C GLY A 564 32.10 -37.93 -25.15
N ALA A 565 31.09 -38.81 -25.10
CA ALA A 565 29.92 -38.96 -24.22
C ALA A 565 29.03 -37.74 -23.78
N GLU A 566 27.70 -37.92 -24.01
CA GLU A 566 26.51 -37.33 -23.34
C GLU A 566 26.39 -35.79 -23.23
N SER A 567 25.47 -35.06 -23.86
CA SER A 567 24.04 -35.27 -24.10
C SER A 567 23.63 -34.40 -25.31
N ARG A 568 22.89 -34.96 -26.27
CA ARG A 568 22.24 -34.21 -27.36
C ARG A 568 21.14 -33.26 -26.86
N TYR A 569 20.71 -33.40 -25.61
CA TYR A 569 19.48 -32.79 -25.10
C TYR A 569 19.68 -31.38 -24.53
N THR A 570 20.88 -31.05 -24.03
CA THR A 570 21.26 -29.70 -23.56
C THR A 570 21.71 -28.77 -24.69
N ARG A 571 22.00 -29.32 -25.88
CA ARG A 571 22.51 -28.59 -27.06
C ARG A 571 21.59 -27.48 -27.56
N ASN A 572 20.28 -27.67 -27.45
CA ASN A 572 19.31 -26.86 -28.19
C ASN A 572 18.64 -25.74 -27.39
N VAL A 573 18.75 -25.73 -26.06
CA VAL A 573 17.98 -24.78 -25.22
C VAL A 573 18.86 -23.66 -24.65
N ILE A 574 20.15 -23.90 -24.47
CA ILE A 574 21.08 -22.93 -23.85
C ILE A 574 22.14 -22.40 -24.85
N ILE A 575 22.50 -23.20 -25.87
CA ILE A 575 23.73 -23.00 -26.65
C ILE A 575 23.43 -22.69 -28.12
N HIS A 576 22.59 -21.68 -28.37
CA HIS A 576 22.53 -21.02 -29.69
C HIS A 576 22.92 -19.54 -29.62
N GLY A 577 23.31 -19.03 -28.44
CA GLY A 577 23.68 -17.62 -28.24
C GLY A 577 25.17 -17.28 -28.39
N GLY A 578 26.05 -18.30 -28.37
CA GLY A 578 27.49 -18.11 -28.57
C GLY A 578 28.11 -17.01 -27.73
N ASP A 579 28.06 -17.08 -26.39
CA ASP A 579 28.67 -16.04 -25.53
C ASP A 579 30.14 -16.35 -25.24
N ILE A 580 31.02 -15.51 -25.78
CA ILE A 580 32.48 -15.64 -25.66
C ILE A 580 32.95 -15.50 -24.20
N LYS A 581 32.25 -14.74 -23.35
CA LYS A 581 32.62 -14.58 -21.95
C LYS A 581 32.37 -15.86 -21.16
N TYR A 582 31.24 -16.52 -21.39
CA TYR A 582 30.96 -17.84 -20.80
C TYR A 582 31.90 -18.91 -21.36
N ALA A 583 32.28 -18.84 -22.64
CA ALA A 583 33.27 -19.74 -23.22
C ALA A 583 34.66 -19.59 -22.57
N ILE A 584 35.08 -18.35 -22.25
CA ILE A 584 36.30 -18.11 -21.46
C ILE A 584 36.13 -18.71 -20.07
N ARG A 585 35.07 -18.33 -19.33
CA ARG A 585 34.82 -18.81 -17.96
C ARG A 585 34.75 -20.34 -17.87
N ALA A 586 34.21 -21.01 -18.88
CA ALA A 586 34.18 -22.48 -18.95
C ALA A 586 35.57 -23.10 -19.06
N ILE A 587 36.50 -22.47 -19.79
CA ILE A 587 37.90 -22.92 -19.85
C ILE A 587 38.61 -22.65 -18.51
N GLU A 588 38.38 -21.50 -17.88
CA GLU A 588 38.92 -21.20 -16.54
C GLU A 588 38.40 -22.19 -15.49
N PHE A 589 37.13 -22.58 -15.59
CA PHE A 589 36.53 -23.58 -14.74
C PHE A 589 37.20 -24.96 -14.88
N LEU A 590 37.58 -25.37 -16.11
CA LEU A 590 38.38 -26.58 -16.31
C LEU A 590 39.80 -26.45 -15.76
N GLU A 591 40.40 -25.24 -15.79
CA GLU A 591 41.69 -24.95 -15.14
C GLU A 591 41.58 -25.09 -13.61
N GLU A 592 40.50 -24.55 -13.02
CA GLU A 592 40.19 -24.64 -11.59
C GLU A 592 40.01 -26.11 -11.14
N LEU A 593 39.45 -26.96 -12.00
CA LEU A 593 39.33 -28.42 -11.78
C LEU A 593 40.62 -29.22 -12.05
N GLY A 594 41.66 -28.59 -12.62
CA GLY A 594 42.94 -29.25 -12.93
C GLY A 594 42.90 -30.18 -14.15
N GLU A 595 41.90 -30.07 -15.02
CA GLU A 595 41.70 -30.97 -16.17
C GLU A 595 42.47 -30.53 -17.42
N THR A 596 43.79 -30.68 -17.39
CA THR A 596 44.73 -30.16 -18.42
C THR A 596 44.39 -30.59 -19.86
N THR A 597 44.01 -31.85 -20.07
CA THR A 597 43.63 -32.36 -21.39
C THR A 597 42.37 -31.68 -21.95
N ARG A 598 41.38 -31.44 -21.08
CA ARG A 598 40.11 -30.80 -21.47
C ARG A 598 40.29 -29.30 -21.71
N VAL A 599 41.12 -28.64 -20.91
CA VAL A 599 41.55 -27.25 -21.16
C VAL A 599 42.18 -27.11 -22.55
N GLN A 600 43.06 -28.04 -22.95
CA GLN A 600 43.71 -28.01 -24.26
C GLN A 600 42.69 -28.18 -25.41
N ASN A 601 41.81 -29.17 -25.31
CA ASN A 601 40.77 -29.42 -26.31
C ASN A 601 39.77 -28.24 -26.43
N ALA A 602 39.32 -27.71 -25.30
CA ALA A 602 38.38 -26.59 -25.26
C ALA A 602 39.04 -25.30 -25.79
N SER A 603 40.33 -25.09 -25.52
CA SER A 603 41.10 -23.95 -26.06
C SER A 603 41.28 -24.03 -27.58
N GLU A 604 41.48 -25.24 -28.13
CA GLU A 604 41.49 -25.47 -29.58
C GLU A 604 40.12 -25.18 -30.21
N GLY A 605 39.06 -25.71 -29.59
CA GLY A 605 37.67 -25.47 -30.02
C GLY A 605 37.25 -23.99 -29.93
N PHE A 606 37.75 -23.28 -28.93
CA PHE A 606 37.58 -21.83 -28.78
C PHE A 606 38.18 -21.08 -29.98
N GLY A 607 39.40 -21.46 -30.39
CA GLY A 607 40.06 -20.90 -31.57
C GLY A 607 39.25 -21.09 -32.85
N ILE A 608 38.68 -22.29 -33.05
CA ILE A 608 37.83 -22.60 -34.21
C ILE A 608 36.52 -21.80 -34.17
N THR A 609 35.88 -21.76 -33.00
CA THR A 609 34.58 -21.11 -32.79
C THR A 609 34.65 -19.59 -32.98
N TYR A 610 35.65 -18.94 -32.41
CA TYR A 610 35.73 -17.48 -32.34
C TYR A 610 36.79 -16.86 -33.26
N GLY A 611 37.62 -17.67 -33.94
CA GLY A 611 38.63 -17.18 -34.90
C GLY A 611 39.84 -16.52 -34.23
N ILE A 612 39.94 -16.62 -32.90
CA ILE A 612 40.98 -16.02 -32.08
C ILE A 612 41.36 -17.00 -30.96
N SER A 613 42.66 -17.11 -30.66
CA SER A 613 43.11 -17.95 -29.55
C SER A 613 42.80 -17.30 -28.20
N ILE A 614 42.37 -18.12 -27.23
CA ILE A 614 42.05 -17.65 -25.88
C ILE A 614 43.20 -16.89 -25.22
N GLY A 615 44.45 -17.34 -25.41
CA GLY A 615 45.63 -16.66 -24.84
C GLY A 615 45.86 -15.23 -25.36
N LYS A 616 45.37 -14.89 -26.56
CA LYS A 616 45.42 -13.52 -27.08
C LYS A 616 44.28 -12.64 -26.57
N LEU A 617 43.11 -13.23 -26.34
CA LEU A 617 41.90 -12.49 -25.96
C LEU A 617 41.74 -12.31 -24.45
N ARG A 618 42.06 -13.34 -23.66
CA ARG A 618 41.87 -13.37 -22.20
C ARG A 618 42.49 -12.16 -21.48
N PRO A 619 43.71 -11.68 -21.81
CA PRO A 619 44.30 -10.52 -21.15
C PRO A 619 43.60 -9.19 -21.45
N ILE A 620 42.87 -9.12 -22.57
CA ILE A 620 42.30 -7.86 -23.09
C ILE A 620 40.77 -7.83 -23.08
N ILE A 621 40.09 -8.95 -22.80
CA ILE A 621 38.62 -9.10 -22.88
C ILE A 621 37.85 -8.02 -22.11
N ALA A 622 38.37 -7.58 -20.96
CA ALA A 622 37.76 -6.53 -20.13
C ALA A 622 37.81 -5.12 -20.77
N THR A 623 38.69 -4.92 -21.75
CA THR A 623 38.91 -3.65 -22.46
C THR A 623 38.36 -3.66 -23.89
N VAL A 624 37.74 -4.76 -24.32
CA VAL A 624 37.19 -4.92 -25.68
C VAL A 624 35.87 -4.15 -25.80
N PRO A 625 35.68 -3.33 -26.85
CA PRO A 625 34.41 -2.68 -27.14
C PRO A 625 33.25 -3.69 -27.27
N GLU A 626 32.06 -3.32 -26.80
CA GLU A 626 30.89 -4.22 -26.81
C GLU A 626 30.51 -4.69 -28.22
N GLU A 627 30.72 -3.85 -29.25
CA GLU A 627 30.45 -4.18 -30.65
C GLU A 627 31.36 -5.30 -31.15
N VAL A 628 32.62 -5.32 -30.73
CA VAL A 628 33.58 -6.37 -31.08
C VAL A 628 33.26 -7.66 -30.34
N VAL A 629 32.81 -7.57 -29.08
CA VAL A 629 32.30 -8.72 -28.32
C VAL A 629 31.08 -9.34 -28.99
N ASP A 630 30.12 -8.52 -29.43
CA ASP A 630 28.93 -9.01 -30.15
C ASP A 630 29.28 -9.63 -31.51
N LEU A 631 30.25 -9.07 -32.23
CA LEU A 631 30.73 -9.62 -33.50
C LEU A 631 31.44 -10.98 -33.31
N LEU A 632 32.26 -11.12 -32.25
CA LEU A 632 32.84 -12.40 -31.84
C LEU A 632 31.76 -13.43 -31.50
N ASN A 633 30.74 -13.04 -30.74
CA ASN A 633 29.60 -13.90 -30.41
C ASN A 633 28.86 -14.37 -31.66
N LYS A 634 28.53 -13.44 -32.58
CA LYS A 634 27.86 -13.75 -33.86
C LYS A 634 28.68 -14.66 -34.75
N ARG A 635 30.00 -14.47 -34.82
CA ARG A 635 30.90 -15.41 -35.51
C ARG A 635 30.80 -16.82 -34.92
N GLY A 636 30.79 -16.93 -33.59
CA GLY A 636 30.58 -18.21 -32.90
C GLY A 636 29.25 -18.88 -33.24
N ILE A 637 28.17 -18.10 -33.34
CA ILE A 637 26.85 -18.57 -33.78
C ILE A 637 26.90 -19.08 -35.23
N LEU A 638 27.48 -18.30 -36.15
CA LEU A 638 27.63 -18.70 -37.56
C LEU A 638 28.40 -20.01 -37.69
N GLN A 639 29.43 -20.21 -36.87
CA GLN A 639 30.22 -21.43 -36.87
C GLN A 639 29.43 -22.65 -36.38
N LYS A 640 28.66 -22.50 -35.29
CA LYS A 640 28.04 -23.62 -34.56
C LYS A 640 26.65 -24.01 -35.05
N VAL A 641 25.85 -23.07 -35.53
CA VAL A 641 24.45 -23.35 -35.83
C VAL A 641 24.31 -23.98 -37.22
N TRP A 642 23.92 -25.26 -37.24
CA TRP A 642 23.91 -26.10 -38.47
C TRP A 642 23.00 -25.57 -39.58
N ILE A 643 21.90 -24.90 -39.23
CA ILE A 643 20.89 -24.45 -40.21
C ILE A 643 21.45 -23.43 -41.20
N TRP A 644 22.49 -22.69 -40.80
CA TRP A 644 23.17 -21.74 -41.67
C TRP A 644 24.10 -22.44 -42.67
N GLU A 645 24.69 -23.57 -42.27
CA GLU A 645 25.47 -24.40 -43.19
C GLU A 645 24.57 -25.07 -44.24
N ASP A 646 23.41 -25.56 -43.80
CA ASP A 646 22.46 -26.25 -44.68
C ASP A 646 21.78 -25.30 -45.68
N LYS A 647 21.29 -24.14 -45.20
CA LYS A 647 20.46 -23.24 -46.01
C LYS A 647 21.23 -22.09 -46.66
N PHE A 648 22.33 -21.64 -46.08
CA PHE A 648 23.07 -20.44 -46.52
C PHE A 648 24.61 -20.64 -46.52
N PRO A 649 25.14 -21.70 -47.16
CA PRO A 649 26.56 -22.08 -47.04
C PRO A 649 27.53 -21.05 -47.62
N LYS A 650 27.13 -20.30 -48.66
CA LYS A 650 27.99 -19.29 -49.30
C LYS A 650 28.09 -18.03 -48.44
N GLU A 651 26.94 -17.50 -48.05
CA GLU A 651 26.82 -16.29 -47.22
C GLU A 651 27.42 -16.51 -45.83
N LYS A 652 27.26 -17.71 -45.24
CA LYS A 652 27.93 -18.07 -43.98
C LYS A 652 29.45 -17.93 -44.10
N LYS A 653 30.06 -18.47 -45.17
CA LYS A 653 31.52 -18.41 -45.38
C LYS A 653 32.01 -16.98 -45.59
N GLU A 654 31.25 -16.16 -46.32
CA GLU A 654 31.54 -14.74 -46.51
C GLU A 654 31.49 -13.98 -45.18
N TRP A 655 30.44 -14.16 -44.38
CA TRP A 655 30.32 -13.49 -43.08
C TRP A 655 31.37 -13.91 -42.07
N ILE A 656 31.76 -15.19 -42.04
CA ILE A 656 32.88 -15.66 -41.19
C ILE A 656 34.18 -14.98 -41.62
N LYS A 657 34.44 -14.88 -42.93
CA LYS A 657 35.63 -14.20 -43.48
C LYS A 657 35.65 -12.72 -43.11
N ASP A 658 34.50 -12.05 -43.18
CA ASP A 658 34.37 -10.63 -42.80
C ASP A 658 34.57 -10.43 -41.31
N CYS A 659 34.04 -11.33 -40.47
CA CYS A 659 34.29 -11.32 -39.03
C CYS A 659 35.79 -11.51 -38.73
N ASP A 660 36.42 -12.50 -39.35
CA ASP A 660 37.85 -12.77 -39.21
C ASP A 660 38.71 -11.58 -39.63
N GLN A 661 38.32 -10.89 -40.71
CA GLN A 661 39.02 -9.70 -41.17
C GLN A 661 38.91 -8.57 -40.13
N VAL A 662 37.71 -8.31 -39.61
CA VAL A 662 37.48 -7.28 -38.58
C VAL A 662 38.27 -7.58 -37.31
N ILE A 663 38.23 -8.83 -36.83
CA ILE A 663 38.95 -9.26 -35.62
C ILE A 663 40.46 -9.12 -35.82
N LYS A 664 41.01 -9.53 -36.98
CA LYS A 664 42.44 -9.38 -37.28
C LYS A 664 42.87 -7.92 -37.33
N THR A 665 42.12 -7.07 -38.03
CA THR A 665 42.46 -5.64 -38.14
C THR A 665 42.41 -4.96 -36.76
N TRP A 666 41.41 -5.30 -35.94
CA TRP A 666 41.31 -4.80 -34.56
C TRP A 666 42.49 -5.22 -33.68
N LEU A 667 42.93 -6.49 -33.77
CA LEU A 667 44.12 -6.97 -33.04
C LEU A 667 45.40 -6.27 -33.50
N HIS A 668 45.56 -6.02 -34.81
CA HIS A 668 46.72 -5.30 -35.35
C HIS A 668 46.79 -3.83 -34.92
N ALA A 669 45.63 -3.20 -34.67
CA ALA A 669 45.55 -1.83 -34.14
C ALA A 669 45.82 -1.72 -32.63
N GLY A 670 46.31 -2.79 -31.98
CA GLY A 670 46.67 -2.77 -30.55
C GLY A 670 45.47 -2.67 -29.61
N GLY A 671 44.26 -3.02 -30.07
CA GLY A 671 43.05 -3.05 -29.26
C GLY A 671 42.52 -1.68 -28.82
N LYS A 672 43.13 -0.57 -29.27
CA LYS A 672 42.71 0.81 -28.94
C LYS A 672 42.34 1.57 -30.22
N SER A 673 41.03 1.77 -30.39
CA SER A 673 40.33 2.75 -31.23
C SER A 673 41.08 3.38 -32.41
N TYR A 674 40.81 2.92 -33.65
CA TYR A 674 40.57 3.80 -34.82
C TYR A 674 39.96 3.07 -36.04
N LEU A 675 38.90 2.26 -35.84
CA LEU A 675 38.12 1.61 -36.92
C LEU A 675 36.62 1.59 -36.62
N GLU A 676 36.09 2.59 -35.88
CA GLU A 676 34.69 2.58 -35.42
C GLU A 676 33.69 2.45 -36.57
N GLU A 677 33.87 3.18 -37.68
CA GLU A 677 32.88 3.21 -38.76
C GLU A 677 32.82 1.90 -39.56
N GLU A 678 33.98 1.32 -39.93
CA GLU A 678 34.02 0.05 -40.68
C GLU A 678 33.53 -1.13 -39.82
N VAL A 679 33.89 -1.14 -38.53
CA VAL A 679 33.42 -2.16 -37.57
C VAL A 679 31.92 -2.03 -37.36
N LYS A 680 31.39 -0.82 -37.16
CA LYS A 680 29.95 -0.57 -36.99
C LYS A 680 29.15 -0.92 -38.23
N GLU A 681 29.65 -0.60 -39.43
CA GLU A 681 28.97 -0.94 -40.68
C GLU A 681 28.86 -2.46 -40.87
N LYS A 682 29.98 -3.18 -40.75
CA LYS A 682 30.00 -4.65 -40.90
C LYS A 682 29.17 -5.34 -39.82
N HIS A 683 29.25 -4.86 -38.58
CA HIS A 683 28.44 -5.33 -37.46
C HIS A 683 26.94 -5.13 -37.71
N PHE A 684 26.53 -3.94 -38.15
CA PHE A 684 25.14 -3.62 -38.46
C PHE A 684 24.60 -4.51 -39.60
N ARG A 685 25.36 -4.65 -40.70
CA ARG A 685 24.94 -5.46 -41.84
C ARG A 685 24.81 -6.94 -41.50
N LEU A 686 25.76 -7.49 -40.71
CA LEU A 686 25.68 -8.86 -40.24
C LEU A 686 24.45 -9.07 -39.33
N ARG A 687 24.22 -8.15 -38.40
CA ARG A 687 23.06 -8.20 -37.50
C ARG A 687 21.74 -8.20 -38.28
N GLN A 688 21.59 -7.28 -39.23
CA GLN A 688 20.41 -7.19 -40.07
C GLN A 688 20.19 -8.47 -40.89
N TRP A 689 21.25 -9.00 -41.52
CA TRP A 689 21.18 -10.24 -42.28
C TRP A 689 20.73 -11.44 -41.42
N MET A 690 21.31 -11.59 -40.21
CA MET A 690 20.91 -12.67 -39.29
C MET A 690 19.45 -12.52 -38.85
N ASP A 691 19.00 -11.32 -38.51
CA ASP A 691 17.63 -11.07 -38.05
C ASP A 691 16.59 -11.35 -39.13
N ASP A 692 16.87 -10.95 -40.38
CA ASP A 692 15.97 -11.18 -41.51
C ASP A 692 15.85 -12.67 -41.85
N ARG A 693 16.97 -13.41 -41.77
CA ARG A 693 16.95 -14.87 -42.02
C ARG A 693 16.35 -15.67 -40.88
N VAL A 694 16.50 -15.25 -39.62
CA VAL A 694 15.76 -15.85 -38.49
C VAL A 694 14.25 -15.66 -38.67
N LYS A 695 13.80 -14.49 -39.14
CA LYS A 695 12.38 -14.25 -39.46
C LYS A 695 11.91 -15.13 -40.62
N ASP A 696 12.70 -15.28 -41.68
CA ASP A 696 12.37 -16.15 -42.81
C ASP A 696 12.30 -17.63 -42.42
N ILE A 697 13.21 -18.10 -41.57
CA ILE A 697 13.19 -19.47 -41.03
C ILE A 697 11.93 -19.68 -40.19
N LYS A 698 11.58 -18.74 -39.29
CA LYS A 698 10.37 -18.80 -38.45
C LYS A 698 9.05 -18.72 -39.22
N ARG A 699 9.03 -18.08 -40.39
CA ARG A 699 7.84 -18.02 -41.26
C ARG A 699 7.63 -19.30 -42.08
N ARG A 700 8.68 -20.08 -42.30
CA ARG A 700 8.67 -21.32 -43.09
C ARG A 700 8.60 -22.60 -42.25
N SER A 701 8.89 -22.50 -40.95
CA SER A 701 8.63 -23.52 -39.92
C SER A 701 7.23 -23.38 -39.36
#